data_AF-A0A661BQY2-F1
#
_entry.id   AF-A0A661BQY2-F1
#
_cell.length_a   1.000
_cell.length_b   1.000
_cell.length_c   1.000
_cell.angle_alpha   90.00
_cell.angle_beta   90.00
_cell.angle_gamma   90.00
#
_symmetry.space_group_name_H-M   'P 1'
#
loop_
_entity.id
_entity.type
_entity.pdbx_description
1 polymer ?
#
loop_
_entity_poly.entity_id
_entity_poly.type
_entity_poly.pdbx_seq_one_letter_code
_entity_poly.pdbx_strand_id
1 'polypeptide(L)'
;MPVAICRSQAKPPYKLMKYIRIIKHCLLDSITAIAKYFLIYLLCVAVVGPAFALNLDEALTKTPIIEFFPDADRVEQDMEKSGIAKVYQGTEQIGLVYLNADIVNSIGYSGKPIYVLIGLDMQGVIRGVRLVEHHEPIVLIGIPEAKIRAVIDSYLGMDIVELSHSEERKLPYDALSGATVTVRVIDDSIVRSAIKIARWYGLGGLKAEVKKTQTTKMEIDESQDSVSDWVELLSNGSVKRLKLTDRDINQAFANQGGKNQRIRSRKGKPDSDFIELYTALVSVPTIGRSLLGEGEYRNLVKSLAPDQHAILIAANGPFSFKGSGYVRGGIFDRFEVIQDDNAIRFRDIHHKRLRLISATGAPEFQDVDLFQIPADIEFDPVQPWHIELLVSRETGPRDKIFTTFDLNYQVPQLYLKVIEQKADKDKASISSIGSQLAEEAPPLWKSLWQEKLWQIIILSVALVLLTWIFFFQSWLVQRPRLLNNLRLGFMLFTLFGIGFYANAQLSVVNILTVFNALITGFDWSYFLMDPLLFILWGSVAASLLFWGRGAYCGWLCPFGALQELLNKIAKAFKVPQIIVPWGIHERLWPLKYIIFLVLFGVSLHSFELSERLAEVEPFKTAIILKFVRDWPYVLFALALLSAGLFVERFYCRYLCPLGAALAIPARMRMFEWLKRYRQCGNPC
;
A
#
# COMPACT_ATOMS: atom_id res chain seq x y z
N MET A 1 47.10 42.31 -14.47
CA MET A 1 48.20 41.33 -14.62
C MET A 1 47.96 40.19 -13.64
N PRO A 2 47.56 38.98 -14.07
CA PRO A 2 47.39 37.87 -13.14
C PRO A 2 48.67 37.05 -13.06
N VAL A 3 49.28 37.04 -11.87
CA VAL A 3 50.37 36.14 -11.50
C VAL A 3 49.77 34.76 -11.22
N ALA A 4 50.20 33.77 -11.98
CA ALA A 4 49.87 32.37 -11.81
C ALA A 4 50.54 31.82 -10.54
N ILE A 5 49.76 31.29 -9.60
CA ILE A 5 50.27 30.41 -8.54
C ILE A 5 50.05 28.97 -9.01
N CYS A 6 51.00 28.47 -9.82
CA CYS A 6 51.12 27.07 -10.14
C CYS A 6 51.83 26.39 -8.96
N ARG A 7 51.07 25.76 -8.06
CA ARG A 7 51.63 25.02 -6.91
C ARG A 7 52.25 23.73 -7.45
N SER A 8 53.57 23.63 -7.37
CA SER A 8 54.36 22.51 -7.87
C SER A 8 53.92 21.18 -7.25
N GLN A 9 53.64 20.19 -8.11
CA GLN A 9 53.53 18.80 -7.69
C GLN A 9 54.94 18.25 -7.44
N ALA A 10 55.39 18.28 -6.19
CA ALA A 10 56.57 17.50 -5.78
C ALA A 10 56.23 16.01 -5.86
N LYS A 11 56.94 15.26 -6.71
CA LYS A 11 56.84 13.79 -6.79
C LYS A 11 57.28 13.16 -5.45
N PRO A 12 56.50 12.22 -4.87
CA PRO A 12 56.93 11.51 -3.67
C PRO A 12 58.05 10.50 -3.99
N PRO A 13 58.90 10.15 -3.01
CA PRO A 13 60.05 9.28 -3.21
C PRO A 13 59.62 7.85 -3.63
N TYR A 14 60.42 7.24 -4.51
CA TYR A 14 60.18 5.98 -5.24
C TYR A 14 59.74 4.78 -4.35
N LYS A 15 60.15 4.76 -3.07
CA LYS A 15 59.72 3.73 -2.08
C LYS A 15 58.25 3.86 -1.66
N LEU A 16 57.69 5.07 -1.62
CA LEU A 16 56.27 5.30 -1.30
C LEU A 16 55.36 4.86 -2.46
N MET A 17 55.81 5.03 -3.70
CA MET A 17 55.09 4.57 -4.89
C MET A 17 54.94 3.04 -4.95
N LYS A 18 55.92 2.27 -4.44
CA LYS A 18 55.86 0.80 -4.41
C LYS A 18 54.83 0.30 -3.38
N TYR A 19 54.78 0.91 -2.19
CA TYR A 19 53.74 0.64 -1.19
C TYR A 19 52.35 1.05 -1.65
N ILE A 20 52.21 2.22 -2.29
CA ILE A 20 50.92 2.68 -2.85
C ILE A 20 50.45 1.78 -3.99
N ARG A 21 51.35 1.20 -4.81
CA ARG A 21 50.99 0.21 -5.85
C ARG A 21 50.49 -1.10 -5.28
N ILE A 22 51.15 -1.62 -4.24
CA ILE A 22 50.77 -2.86 -3.56
C ILE A 22 49.42 -2.67 -2.85
N ILE A 23 49.22 -1.55 -2.15
CA ILE A 23 47.93 -1.19 -1.52
C ILE A 23 46.84 -1.00 -2.59
N LYS A 24 47.15 -0.37 -3.74
CA LYS A 24 46.21 -0.23 -4.86
C LYS A 24 45.74 -1.56 -5.43
N HIS A 25 46.65 -2.52 -5.64
CA HIS A 25 46.28 -3.84 -6.15
C HIS A 25 45.49 -4.63 -5.11
N CYS A 26 45.93 -4.63 -3.85
CA CYS A 26 45.21 -5.33 -2.78
C CYS A 26 43.80 -4.76 -2.53
N LEU A 27 43.61 -3.43 -2.61
CA LEU A 27 42.28 -2.81 -2.55
C LEU A 27 41.43 -3.08 -3.79
N LEU A 28 42.00 -3.09 -5.01
CA LEU A 28 41.26 -3.40 -6.24
C LEU A 28 40.78 -4.85 -6.26
N ASP A 29 41.64 -5.78 -5.85
CA ASP A 29 41.34 -7.21 -5.79
C ASP A 29 40.31 -7.49 -4.70
N SER A 30 40.39 -6.79 -3.56
CA SER A 30 39.38 -6.87 -2.50
C SER A 30 38.01 -6.32 -2.95
N ILE A 31 37.98 -5.20 -3.67
CA ILE A 31 36.74 -4.59 -4.17
C ILE A 31 36.08 -5.46 -5.26
N THR A 32 36.88 -6.08 -6.14
CA THR A 32 36.36 -6.99 -7.17
C THR A 32 35.88 -8.32 -6.59
N ALA A 33 36.54 -8.84 -5.56
CA ALA A 33 36.07 -10.00 -4.80
C ALA A 33 34.73 -9.72 -4.12
N ILE A 34 34.59 -8.58 -3.43
CA ILE A 34 33.33 -8.17 -2.79
C ILE A 34 32.20 -8.04 -3.82
N ALA A 35 32.48 -7.47 -5.01
CA ALA A 35 31.49 -7.37 -6.09
C ALA A 35 31.05 -8.74 -6.62
N LYS A 36 31.97 -9.73 -6.70
CA LYS A 36 31.66 -11.11 -7.09
C LYS A 36 30.82 -11.83 -6.03
N TYR A 37 31.17 -11.72 -4.75
CA TYR A 37 30.40 -12.31 -3.65
C TYR A 37 29.00 -11.70 -3.55
N PHE A 38 28.87 -10.38 -3.78
CA PHE A 38 27.58 -9.70 -3.84
C PHE A 38 26.71 -10.20 -5.01
N LEU A 39 27.31 -10.48 -6.17
CA LEU A 39 26.60 -11.04 -7.33
C LEU A 39 26.14 -12.49 -7.10
N ILE A 40 26.96 -13.30 -6.42
CA ILE A 40 26.62 -14.69 -6.05
C ILE A 40 25.48 -14.70 -5.02
N TYR A 41 25.55 -13.81 -4.03
CA TYR A 41 24.45 -13.61 -3.08
C TYR A 41 23.14 -13.26 -3.82
N LEU A 42 23.18 -12.30 -4.74
CA LEU A 42 22.04 -11.88 -5.56
C LEU A 42 21.42 -13.03 -6.39
N LEU A 43 22.26 -13.97 -6.86
CA LEU A 43 21.85 -15.15 -7.62
C LEU A 43 21.20 -16.23 -6.74
N CYS A 44 21.66 -16.38 -5.48
CA CYS A 44 21.09 -17.33 -4.54
C CYS A 44 19.71 -16.91 -4.00
N VAL A 45 19.41 -15.61 -3.88
CA VAL A 45 18.09 -15.14 -3.42
C VAL A 45 17.00 -15.27 -4.51
N ALA A 46 17.37 -15.50 -5.78
CA ALA A 46 16.44 -15.55 -6.91
C ALA A 46 15.64 -16.87 -7.03
N VAL A 47 15.78 -17.82 -6.11
CA VAL A 47 15.06 -19.10 -6.11
C VAL A 47 13.99 -19.10 -5.02
N VAL A 48 12.85 -18.45 -5.26
CA VAL A 48 11.65 -18.58 -4.43
C VAL A 48 10.41 -18.62 -5.32
N GLY A 49 9.52 -19.59 -5.06
CA GLY A 49 8.29 -19.83 -5.83
C GLY A 49 7.19 -18.79 -5.62
N PRO A 50 6.04 -18.94 -6.30
CA PRO A 50 4.94 -17.98 -6.24
C PRO A 50 4.25 -18.02 -4.87
N ALA A 51 3.93 -16.84 -4.32
CA ALA A 51 3.17 -16.69 -3.09
C ALA A 51 1.66 -16.75 -3.39
N PHE A 52 0.95 -17.65 -2.71
CA PHE A 52 -0.51 -17.70 -2.67
C PHE A 52 -1.03 -16.69 -1.64
N ALA A 53 -2.28 -16.22 -1.79
CA ALA A 53 -2.91 -15.35 -0.81
C ALA A 53 -3.27 -16.16 0.45
N LEU A 54 -2.82 -15.68 1.61
CA LEU A 54 -3.04 -16.30 2.92
C LEU A 54 -4.54 -16.35 3.27
N ASN A 55 -5.04 -17.51 3.70
CA ASN A 55 -6.41 -17.69 4.20
C ASN A 55 -6.41 -18.12 5.69
N LEU A 56 -7.60 -18.11 6.33
CA LEU A 56 -7.74 -18.45 7.76
C LEU A 56 -7.21 -19.85 8.09
N ASP A 57 -7.46 -20.83 7.23
CA ASP A 57 -6.98 -22.22 7.45
C ASP A 57 -5.45 -22.30 7.43
N GLU A 58 -4.79 -21.59 6.51
CA GLU A 58 -3.34 -21.50 6.47
C GLU A 58 -2.79 -20.75 7.69
N ALA A 59 -3.49 -19.70 8.15
CA ALA A 59 -3.13 -18.97 9.37
C ALA A 59 -3.24 -19.85 10.63
N LEU A 60 -4.30 -20.66 10.76
CA LEU A 60 -4.50 -21.64 11.83
C LEU A 60 -3.50 -22.80 11.75
N THR A 61 -3.04 -23.15 10.56
CA THR A 61 -1.96 -24.15 10.39
C THR A 61 -0.62 -23.60 10.90
N LYS A 62 -0.34 -22.31 10.68
CA LYS A 62 0.87 -21.62 11.16
C LYS A 62 0.79 -21.29 12.66
N THR A 63 -0.42 -21.23 13.23
CA THR A 63 -0.68 -20.79 14.60
C THR A 63 -1.60 -21.78 15.34
N PRO A 64 -1.04 -22.70 16.15
CA PRO A 64 -1.83 -23.62 16.95
C PRO A 64 -2.84 -22.89 17.84
N ILE A 65 -4.13 -23.22 17.73
CA ILE A 65 -5.20 -22.55 18.48
C ILE A 65 -5.04 -22.70 20.01
N ILE A 66 -4.38 -23.76 20.45
CA ILE A 66 -4.12 -24.04 21.87
C ILE A 66 -3.26 -22.95 22.53
N GLU A 67 -2.52 -22.17 21.73
CA GLU A 67 -1.77 -21.03 22.21
C GLU A 67 -2.66 -19.83 22.56
N PHE A 68 -3.88 -19.77 22.01
CA PHE A 68 -4.87 -18.72 22.28
C PHE A 68 -5.89 -19.19 23.31
N PHE A 69 -6.29 -20.46 23.21
CA PHE A 69 -7.25 -21.11 24.08
C PHE A 69 -6.67 -22.45 24.56
N PRO A 70 -5.98 -22.48 25.72
CA PRO A 70 -5.32 -23.69 26.24
C PRO A 70 -6.25 -24.88 26.40
N ASP A 71 -7.52 -24.59 26.65
CA ASP A 71 -8.60 -25.55 26.90
C ASP A 71 -9.38 -25.94 25.63
N ALA A 72 -8.93 -25.50 24.45
CA ALA A 72 -9.62 -25.77 23.19
C ALA A 72 -9.36 -27.19 22.69
N ASP A 73 -10.43 -27.94 22.42
CA ASP A 73 -10.38 -29.28 21.84
C ASP A 73 -10.81 -29.29 20.37
N ARG A 74 -11.57 -28.27 19.93
CA ARG A 74 -12.16 -28.22 18.58
C ARG A 74 -12.29 -26.79 18.06
N VAL A 75 -12.04 -26.63 16.76
CA VAL A 75 -12.24 -25.38 16.00
C VAL A 75 -13.11 -25.69 14.79
N GLU A 76 -14.16 -24.93 14.60
CA GLU A 76 -15.09 -25.08 13.47
C GLU A 76 -15.26 -23.75 12.77
N GLN A 77 -15.19 -23.71 11.43
CA GLN A 77 -15.52 -22.49 10.71
C GLN A 77 -16.98 -22.11 10.97
N ASP A 78 -17.24 -20.81 11.07
CA ASP A 78 -18.61 -20.34 11.19
C ASP A 78 -19.33 -20.52 9.87
N MET A 79 -20.40 -21.31 9.91
CA MET A 79 -21.25 -21.61 8.76
C MET A 79 -22.05 -20.37 8.31
N GLU A 80 -22.23 -19.40 9.21
CA GLU A 80 -22.98 -18.16 8.96
C GLU A 80 -22.10 -16.95 8.70
N LYS A 81 -20.76 -17.01 8.87
CA LYS A 81 -19.82 -15.89 8.66
C LYS A 81 -18.46 -16.39 8.15
N SER A 82 -18.19 -16.28 6.85
CA SER A 82 -16.90 -16.69 6.26
C SER A 82 -15.74 -15.91 6.88
N GLY A 83 -14.59 -16.57 7.06
CA GLY A 83 -13.37 -15.95 7.62
C GLY A 83 -13.35 -15.88 9.15
N ILE A 84 -14.30 -16.55 9.82
CA ILE A 84 -14.39 -16.67 11.28
C ILE A 84 -14.47 -18.16 11.64
N ALA A 85 -13.86 -18.55 12.75
CA ALA A 85 -13.99 -19.88 13.32
C ALA A 85 -14.36 -19.81 14.81
N LYS A 86 -15.27 -20.68 15.23
CA LYS A 86 -15.70 -20.89 16.62
C LYS A 86 -14.77 -21.89 17.31
N VAL A 87 -14.42 -21.59 18.55
CA VAL A 87 -13.51 -22.41 19.38
C VAL A 87 -14.31 -23.03 20.52
N TYR A 88 -14.13 -24.34 20.74
CA TYR A 88 -14.89 -25.13 21.72
C TYR A 88 -13.99 -25.88 22.71
N GLN A 89 -14.46 -25.97 23.95
CA GLN A 89 -14.03 -26.93 24.96
C GLN A 89 -15.18 -27.92 25.19
N GLY A 90 -15.00 -29.19 24.79
CA GLY A 90 -16.09 -30.16 24.75
C GLY A 90 -17.31 -29.66 23.93
N THR A 91 -18.41 -29.33 24.61
CA THR A 91 -19.65 -28.80 24.01
C THR A 91 -19.83 -27.29 24.18
N GLU A 92 -18.98 -26.64 24.98
CA GLU A 92 -19.09 -25.21 25.29
C GLU A 92 -18.26 -24.39 24.31
N GLN A 93 -18.86 -23.35 23.72
CA GLN A 93 -18.13 -22.38 22.91
C GLN A 93 -17.38 -21.43 23.85
N ILE A 94 -16.06 -21.43 23.76
CA ILE A 94 -15.19 -20.63 24.63
C ILE A 94 -14.67 -19.36 23.93
N GLY A 95 -14.79 -19.27 22.60
CA GLY A 95 -14.38 -18.09 21.86
C GLY A 95 -14.54 -18.16 20.35
N LEU A 96 -13.99 -17.16 19.68
CA LEU A 96 -13.95 -16.96 18.23
C LEU A 96 -12.53 -16.63 17.79
N VAL A 97 -12.12 -17.08 16.60
CA VAL A 97 -10.84 -16.76 15.97
C VAL A 97 -11.05 -16.33 14.52
N TYR A 98 -10.35 -15.28 14.09
CA TYR A 98 -10.51 -14.71 12.74
C TYR A 98 -9.26 -13.93 12.31
N LEU A 99 -9.15 -13.61 11.01
CA LEU A 99 -8.13 -12.70 10.48
C LEU A 99 -8.69 -11.27 10.40
N ASN A 100 -7.97 -10.29 10.95
CA ASN A 100 -8.38 -8.87 10.91
C ASN A 100 -8.70 -8.38 9.48
N ALA A 101 -7.88 -8.77 8.49
CA ALA A 101 -7.99 -8.35 7.10
C ALA A 101 -9.24 -8.89 6.39
N ASP A 102 -9.85 -9.96 6.91
CA ASP A 102 -11.12 -10.50 6.40
C ASP A 102 -12.32 -9.70 6.93
N ILE A 103 -12.14 -8.93 8.00
CA ILE A 103 -13.21 -8.19 8.70
C ILE A 103 -13.19 -6.69 8.39
N VAL A 104 -12.00 -6.09 8.30
CA VAL A 104 -11.77 -4.67 8.02
C VAL A 104 -10.65 -4.49 6.99
N ASN A 105 -10.84 -3.56 6.07
CA ASN A 105 -9.84 -3.23 5.06
C ASN A 105 -8.79 -2.25 5.63
N SER A 106 -7.79 -2.78 6.31
CA SER A 106 -6.65 -2.00 6.84
C SER A 106 -5.38 -2.34 6.07
N ILE A 107 -4.99 -1.42 5.19
CA ILE A 107 -3.82 -1.57 4.32
C ILE A 107 -2.65 -0.78 4.91
N GLY A 108 -1.48 -1.41 5.00
CA GLY A 108 -0.27 -0.79 5.54
C GLY A 108 0.51 0.06 4.53
N TYR A 109 1.71 0.53 4.91
CA TYR A 109 2.57 1.38 4.06
C TYR A 109 2.97 0.72 2.72
N SER A 110 2.95 -0.62 2.68
CA SER A 110 3.21 -1.39 1.46
C SER A 110 2.08 -1.38 0.43
N GLY A 111 0.91 -0.86 0.75
CA GLY A 111 -0.28 -1.04 -0.08
C GLY A 111 -0.84 -2.47 -0.04
N LYS A 112 -0.39 -3.31 0.92
CA LYS A 112 -0.91 -4.66 1.18
C LYS A 112 -1.52 -4.78 2.60
N PRO A 113 -2.48 -5.71 2.81
CA PRO A 113 -3.03 -5.97 4.14
C PRO A 113 -1.96 -6.52 5.10
N ILE A 114 -2.16 -6.23 6.39
CA ILE A 114 -1.38 -6.83 7.49
C ILE A 114 -2.25 -7.89 8.14
N TYR A 115 -1.86 -9.16 8.04
CA TYR A 115 -2.64 -10.29 8.54
C TYR A 115 -2.29 -10.59 10.00
N VAL A 116 -3.24 -10.30 10.88
CA VAL A 116 -3.20 -10.60 12.31
C VAL A 116 -4.34 -11.55 12.62
N LEU A 117 -4.00 -12.72 13.17
CA LEU A 117 -4.96 -13.68 13.70
C LEU A 117 -5.34 -13.26 15.12
N ILE A 118 -6.64 -13.10 15.37
CA ILE A 118 -7.17 -12.60 16.65
C ILE A 118 -8.14 -13.63 17.22
N GLY A 119 -8.00 -13.94 18.50
CA GLY A 119 -8.89 -14.79 19.28
C GLY A 119 -9.59 -14.00 20.38
N LEU A 120 -10.91 -13.98 20.38
CA LEU A 120 -11.77 -13.33 21.38
C LEU A 120 -12.52 -14.38 22.20
N ASP A 121 -12.58 -14.22 23.53
CA ASP A 121 -13.49 -15.02 24.34
C ASP A 121 -14.94 -14.50 24.30
N MET A 122 -15.84 -15.24 24.95
CA MET A 122 -17.25 -14.89 25.02
C MET A 122 -17.53 -13.59 25.82
N GLN A 123 -16.57 -13.08 26.57
CA GLN A 123 -16.65 -11.82 27.31
C GLN A 123 -16.12 -10.64 26.48
N GLY A 124 -15.59 -10.87 25.28
CA GLY A 124 -15.01 -9.82 24.43
C GLY A 124 -13.57 -9.47 24.79
N VAL A 125 -12.89 -10.34 25.54
CA VAL A 125 -11.47 -10.19 25.90
C VAL A 125 -10.60 -10.90 24.86
N ILE A 126 -9.54 -10.24 24.41
CA ILE A 126 -8.55 -10.87 23.51
C ILE A 126 -7.79 -11.95 24.26
N ARG A 127 -7.98 -13.22 23.88
CA ARG A 127 -7.26 -14.40 24.41
C ARG A 127 -6.06 -14.80 23.58
N GLY A 128 -6.00 -14.35 22.34
CA GLY A 128 -4.83 -14.55 21.51
C GLY A 128 -4.75 -13.53 20.40
N VAL A 129 -3.53 -13.15 20.05
CA VAL A 129 -3.28 -12.24 18.95
C VAL A 129 -1.92 -12.57 18.36
N ARG A 130 -1.86 -12.77 17.04
CA ARG A 130 -0.62 -13.17 16.37
C ARG A 130 -0.48 -12.53 15.00
N LEU A 131 0.68 -11.93 14.77
CA LEU A 131 1.10 -11.53 13.44
C LEU A 131 1.38 -12.79 12.60
N VAL A 132 0.59 -13.02 11.57
CA VAL A 132 0.74 -14.19 10.68
C VAL A 132 1.61 -13.83 9.47
N GLU A 133 1.29 -12.71 8.84
CA GLU A 133 1.99 -12.24 7.65
C GLU A 133 1.88 -10.73 7.50
N HIS A 134 2.98 -10.09 7.10
CA HIS A 134 2.97 -8.68 6.75
C HIS A 134 3.98 -8.39 5.65
N HIS A 135 3.69 -7.38 4.85
CA HIS A 135 4.60 -6.89 3.81
C HIS A 135 5.10 -5.47 4.10
N GLU A 136 5.06 -5.07 5.38
CA GLU A 136 5.38 -3.71 5.78
C GLU A 136 6.86 -3.37 5.60
N PRO A 137 7.20 -2.38 4.75
CA PRO A 137 8.58 -2.04 4.46
C PRO A 137 9.28 -1.57 5.73
N ILE A 138 8.56 -0.94 6.66
CA ILE A 138 9.10 -0.40 7.92
C ILE A 138 9.71 -1.46 8.86
N VAL A 139 9.16 -2.69 8.89
CA VAL A 139 9.78 -3.83 9.63
C VAL A 139 11.09 -4.22 8.95
N LEU A 140 11.09 -4.14 7.63
CA LEU A 140 12.23 -4.29 6.74
C LEU A 140 13.07 -3.00 6.62
N ILE A 141 12.75 -1.92 7.35
CA ILE A 141 13.54 -0.69 7.57
C ILE A 141 14.02 -0.62 9.05
N GLY A 142 13.80 -1.70 9.80
CA GLY A 142 14.78 -2.16 10.79
C GLY A 142 14.29 -2.25 12.22
N ILE A 143 13.02 -1.96 12.45
CA ILE A 143 12.39 -2.28 13.72
C ILE A 143 12.27 -3.80 13.75
N PRO A 144 12.91 -4.48 14.73
CA PRO A 144 12.85 -5.93 14.82
C PRO A 144 11.39 -6.37 14.82
N GLU A 145 11.06 -7.40 14.05
CA GLU A 145 9.70 -7.97 14.03
C GLU A 145 9.24 -8.32 15.45
N ALA A 146 10.17 -8.74 16.32
CA ALA A 146 9.92 -8.96 17.75
C ALA A 146 9.32 -7.74 18.48
N LYS A 147 9.65 -6.50 18.08
CA LYS A 147 9.04 -5.31 18.69
C LYS A 147 7.60 -5.09 18.21
N ILE A 148 7.31 -5.44 16.96
CA ILE A 148 5.95 -5.36 16.42
C ILE A 148 5.10 -6.45 17.03
N ARG A 149 5.64 -7.66 17.16
CA ARG A 149 5.03 -8.74 17.94
C ARG A 149 4.78 -8.30 19.37
N ALA A 150 5.75 -7.68 20.07
CA ALA A 150 5.53 -7.18 21.42
C ALA A 150 4.41 -6.13 21.53
N VAL A 151 4.24 -5.27 20.51
CA VAL A 151 3.09 -4.34 20.46
C VAL A 151 1.79 -5.09 20.22
N ILE A 152 1.77 -6.07 19.32
CA ILE A 152 0.61 -6.92 19.07
C ILE A 152 0.25 -7.74 20.32
N ASP A 153 1.24 -8.33 21.00
CA ASP A 153 1.08 -9.09 22.23
C ASP A 153 0.52 -8.23 23.38
N SER A 154 0.67 -6.89 23.32
CA SER A 154 0.11 -5.97 24.33
C SER A 154 -1.42 -5.87 24.29
N TYR A 155 -2.06 -6.34 23.21
CA TYR A 155 -3.53 -6.45 23.15
C TYR A 155 -4.05 -7.70 23.87
N LEU A 156 -3.16 -8.64 24.25
CA LEU A 156 -3.56 -9.83 25.00
C LEU A 156 -4.16 -9.44 26.36
N GLY A 157 -5.35 -9.97 26.65
CA GLY A 157 -6.09 -9.67 27.87
C GLY A 157 -6.86 -8.34 27.85
N MET A 158 -6.86 -7.62 26.72
CA MET A 158 -7.62 -6.38 26.58
C MET A 158 -9.12 -6.67 26.42
N ASP A 159 -9.93 -5.95 27.19
CA ASP A 159 -11.39 -5.97 27.09
C ASP A 159 -11.86 -4.99 26.00
N ILE A 160 -12.36 -5.54 24.89
CA ILE A 160 -12.82 -4.75 23.74
C ILE A 160 -14.15 -4.03 24.04
N VAL A 161 -14.93 -4.53 24.99
CA VAL A 161 -16.18 -3.93 25.41
C VAL A 161 -15.91 -2.62 26.14
N GLU A 162 -15.01 -2.64 27.11
CA GLU A 162 -14.55 -1.43 27.80
C GLU A 162 -13.92 -0.42 26.82
N LEU A 163 -13.11 -0.91 25.88
CA LEU A 163 -12.44 -0.07 24.90
C LEU A 163 -13.41 0.65 23.95
N SER A 164 -14.54 0.02 23.62
CA SER A 164 -15.56 0.59 22.74
C SER A 164 -16.26 1.83 23.34
N HIS A 165 -16.29 1.93 24.67
CA HIS A 165 -16.95 3.01 25.41
C HIS A 165 -16.00 4.18 25.76
N SER A 166 -14.71 4.04 25.46
CA SER A 166 -13.70 5.04 25.81
C SER A 166 -13.49 6.07 24.68
N GLU A 167 -13.70 7.36 24.99
CA GLU A 167 -13.47 8.48 24.05
C GLU A 167 -11.97 8.77 23.83
N GLU A 168 -11.13 8.54 24.84
CA GLU A 168 -9.68 8.71 24.75
C GLU A 168 -8.98 7.35 24.58
N ARG A 169 -8.62 7.01 23.35
CA ARG A 169 -7.82 5.80 23.05
C ARG A 169 -6.34 6.10 23.22
N LYS A 170 -5.74 5.61 24.31
CA LYS A 170 -4.29 5.54 24.43
C LYS A 170 -3.82 4.20 23.90
N LEU A 171 -2.91 4.23 22.93
CA LEU A 171 -2.18 3.05 22.50
C LEU A 171 -1.55 2.38 23.74
N PRO A 172 -1.65 1.05 23.89
CA PRO A 172 -1.07 0.33 25.02
C PRO A 172 0.47 0.46 25.10
N TYR A 173 1.12 0.99 24.05
CA TYR A 173 2.56 1.17 23.99
C TYR A 173 2.96 2.51 23.34
N ASP A 174 4.05 3.12 23.84
CA ASP A 174 4.66 4.33 23.25
C ASP A 174 5.11 4.05 21.81
N ALA A 175 4.62 4.86 20.86
CA ALA A 175 4.90 4.75 19.44
C ALA A 175 6.36 4.36 19.15
N LEU A 176 6.57 3.17 18.55
CA LEU A 176 7.89 2.73 18.11
C LEU A 176 8.48 3.81 17.20
N SER A 177 9.55 4.47 17.65
CA SER A 177 10.23 5.54 16.91
C SER A 177 10.64 5.03 15.52
N GLY A 178 9.91 5.44 14.48
CA GLY A 178 10.14 5.03 13.08
C GLY A 178 9.12 4.02 12.50
N ALA A 179 8.20 3.47 13.29
CA ALA A 179 7.08 2.62 12.82
C ALA A 179 5.70 3.10 13.24
N THR A 180 5.55 4.37 13.61
CA THR A 180 4.29 4.92 14.14
C THR A 180 3.10 4.65 13.21
N VAL A 181 3.29 4.77 11.88
CA VAL A 181 2.24 4.51 10.88
C VAL A 181 1.81 3.04 10.88
N THR A 182 2.76 2.11 10.71
CA THR A 182 2.47 0.67 10.66
C THR A 182 1.85 0.20 11.98
N VAL A 183 2.38 0.63 13.13
CA VAL A 183 1.80 0.32 14.45
C VAL A 183 0.37 0.84 14.58
N ARG A 184 0.10 2.04 14.06
CA ARG A 184 -1.26 2.61 14.06
C ARG A 184 -2.22 1.87 13.14
N VAL A 185 -1.77 1.42 11.97
CA VAL A 185 -2.59 0.60 11.07
C VAL A 185 -2.91 -0.74 11.72
N ILE A 186 -1.94 -1.35 12.40
CA ILE A 186 -2.14 -2.59 13.16
C ILE A 186 -3.15 -2.36 14.29
N ASP A 187 -2.95 -1.32 15.11
CA ASP A 187 -3.88 -0.92 16.19
C ASP A 187 -5.31 -0.72 15.67
N ASP A 188 -5.47 0.13 14.67
CA ASP A 188 -6.77 0.45 14.07
C ASP A 188 -7.44 -0.83 13.51
N SER A 189 -6.66 -1.70 12.86
CA SER A 189 -7.17 -2.96 12.31
C SER A 189 -7.62 -3.95 13.38
N ILE A 190 -6.84 -4.11 14.46
CA ILE A 190 -7.15 -5.04 15.56
C ILE A 190 -8.39 -4.55 16.29
N VAL A 191 -8.40 -3.28 16.69
CA VAL A 191 -9.49 -2.70 17.47
C VAL A 191 -10.79 -2.66 16.67
N ARG A 192 -10.79 -2.13 15.43
CA ARG A 192 -12.02 -2.05 14.62
C ARG A 192 -12.58 -3.43 14.30
N SER A 193 -11.72 -4.38 13.92
CA SER A 193 -12.19 -5.74 13.65
C SER A 193 -12.75 -6.41 14.90
N ALA A 194 -12.08 -6.26 16.05
CA ALA A 194 -12.54 -6.85 17.30
C ALA A 194 -13.86 -6.25 17.79
N ILE A 195 -14.05 -4.93 17.69
CA ILE A 195 -15.34 -4.29 18.01
C ILE A 195 -16.43 -4.80 17.07
N LYS A 196 -16.14 -4.96 15.77
CA LYS A 196 -17.09 -5.47 14.77
C LYS A 196 -17.52 -6.91 15.11
N ILE A 197 -16.57 -7.78 15.45
CA ILE A 197 -16.85 -9.15 15.90
C ILE A 197 -17.63 -9.16 17.23
N ALA A 198 -17.20 -8.36 18.22
CA ALA A 198 -17.87 -8.29 19.52
C ALA A 198 -19.34 -7.89 19.39
N ARG A 199 -19.65 -6.92 18.50
CA ARG A 199 -21.02 -6.50 18.19
C ARG A 199 -21.83 -7.58 17.48
N TRP A 200 -21.23 -8.28 16.52
CA TRP A 200 -21.89 -9.33 15.74
C TRP A 200 -22.29 -10.53 16.58
N TYR A 201 -21.45 -10.92 17.55
CA TYR A 201 -21.69 -12.10 18.39
C TYR A 201 -22.18 -11.75 19.80
N GLY A 202 -22.41 -10.47 20.10
CA GLY A 202 -22.90 -10.01 21.40
C GLY A 202 -21.94 -10.29 22.56
N LEU A 203 -20.62 -10.32 22.29
CA LEU A 203 -19.59 -10.68 23.27
C LEU A 203 -19.59 -9.67 24.43
N GLY A 204 -19.49 -10.16 25.67
CA GLY A 204 -19.46 -9.31 26.88
C GLY A 204 -20.67 -8.39 27.06
N GLY A 205 -21.81 -8.71 26.45
CA GLY A 205 -23.03 -7.90 26.52
C GLY A 205 -23.06 -6.72 25.53
N LEU A 206 -22.07 -6.61 24.66
CA LEU A 206 -21.96 -5.59 23.64
C LEU A 206 -22.91 -5.89 22.48
N LYS A 207 -24.16 -5.46 22.61
CA LYS A 207 -25.16 -5.61 21.54
C LYS A 207 -24.95 -4.55 20.46
N ALA A 208 -25.26 -4.91 19.22
CA ALA A 208 -25.40 -3.91 18.17
C ALA A 208 -26.37 -2.81 18.61
N GLU A 209 -25.95 -1.54 18.49
CA GLU A 209 -26.83 -0.42 18.83
C GLU A 209 -28.06 -0.43 17.91
N VAL A 210 -29.23 -0.65 18.50
CA VAL A 210 -30.50 -0.46 17.82
C VAL A 210 -30.72 1.04 17.69
N LYS A 211 -30.53 1.58 16.49
CA LYS A 211 -30.93 2.96 16.20
C LYS A 211 -32.43 3.02 16.40
N LYS A 212 -32.89 3.82 17.36
CA LYS A 212 -34.26 4.32 17.33
C LYS A 212 -34.38 5.32 16.17
N THR A 213 -34.29 4.83 14.94
CA THR A 213 -34.73 5.58 13.77
C THR A 213 -36.16 5.16 13.51
N GLN A 214 -37.02 6.16 13.48
CA GLN A 214 -38.43 6.21 13.07
C GLN A 214 -39.12 4.92 12.60
N THR A 215 -40.32 4.75 13.13
CA THR A 215 -41.29 3.63 13.08
C THR A 215 -41.87 3.26 11.70
N THR A 216 -41.06 3.31 10.64
CA THR A 216 -41.48 2.86 9.30
C THR A 216 -40.35 2.08 8.64
N LYS A 217 -40.36 0.76 8.81
CA LYS A 217 -39.50 -0.15 8.05
C LYS A 217 -40.18 -0.43 6.70
N MET A 218 -39.44 -0.25 5.62
CA MET A 218 -39.88 -0.69 4.29
C MET A 218 -39.38 -2.11 4.06
N GLU A 219 -40.21 -2.95 3.43
CA GLU A 219 -39.90 -4.33 3.07
C GLU A 219 -40.30 -4.57 1.61
N ILE A 220 -39.69 -5.54 0.95
CA ILE A 220 -40.15 -6.01 -0.36
C ILE A 220 -41.59 -6.52 -0.23
N ASP A 221 -42.47 -6.06 -1.11
CA ASP A 221 -43.82 -6.57 -1.22
C ASP A 221 -43.83 -7.89 -1.99
N GLU A 222 -43.70 -8.99 -1.26
CA GLU A 222 -43.71 -10.34 -1.83
C GLU A 222 -45.07 -10.76 -2.43
N SER A 223 -46.15 -10.00 -2.17
CA SER A 223 -47.48 -10.33 -2.70
C SER A 223 -47.63 -10.00 -4.19
N GLN A 224 -46.73 -9.18 -4.74
CA GLN A 224 -46.73 -8.83 -6.15
C GLN A 224 -46.09 -9.95 -6.98
N ASP A 225 -46.83 -10.47 -7.96
CA ASP A 225 -46.38 -11.57 -8.81
C ASP A 225 -46.55 -11.30 -10.31
N SER A 226 -46.84 -10.05 -10.68
CA SER A 226 -47.02 -9.66 -12.08
C SER A 226 -45.72 -9.82 -12.88
N VAL A 227 -45.84 -10.10 -14.17
CA VAL A 227 -44.71 -10.16 -15.09
C VAL A 227 -44.69 -8.90 -15.95
N SER A 228 -43.54 -8.26 -16.03
CA SER A 228 -43.29 -7.06 -16.82
C SER A 228 -42.39 -7.36 -18.01
N ASP A 229 -42.55 -6.60 -19.09
CA ASP A 229 -41.66 -6.71 -20.25
C ASP A 229 -40.32 -5.99 -20.01
N TRP A 230 -39.36 -6.21 -20.90
CA TRP A 230 -38.01 -5.66 -20.75
C TRP A 230 -37.96 -4.13 -20.76
N VAL A 231 -38.85 -3.48 -21.52
CA VAL A 231 -38.90 -2.03 -21.65
C VAL A 231 -39.44 -1.42 -20.36
N GLU A 232 -40.50 -2.02 -19.81
CA GLU A 232 -41.08 -1.63 -18.53
C GLU A 232 -40.04 -1.76 -17.40
N LEU A 233 -39.36 -2.91 -17.29
CA LEU A 233 -38.34 -3.16 -16.27
C LEU A 233 -37.17 -2.16 -16.33
N LEU A 234 -36.77 -1.71 -17.52
CA LEU A 234 -35.75 -0.67 -17.67
C LEU A 234 -36.28 0.71 -17.26
N SER A 235 -37.52 1.05 -17.65
CA SER A 235 -38.11 2.36 -17.43
C SER A 235 -38.47 2.63 -15.97
N ASN A 236 -38.94 1.62 -15.24
CA ASN A 236 -39.30 1.72 -13.83
C ASN A 236 -38.08 1.53 -12.88
N GLY A 237 -36.90 1.22 -13.44
CA GLY A 237 -35.65 1.06 -12.71
C GLY A 237 -35.41 -0.31 -12.09
N SER A 238 -36.28 -1.30 -12.36
CA SER A 238 -36.09 -2.71 -11.93
C SER A 238 -34.81 -3.32 -12.48
N VAL A 239 -34.46 -2.93 -13.71
CA VAL A 239 -33.19 -3.23 -14.36
C VAL A 239 -32.44 -1.92 -14.54
N LYS A 240 -31.22 -1.84 -14.04
CA LYS A 240 -30.33 -0.69 -14.28
C LYS A 240 -29.30 -1.05 -15.33
N ARG A 241 -28.93 -0.05 -16.13
CA ARG A 241 -27.98 -0.19 -17.24
C ARG A 241 -26.82 0.78 -17.09
N LEU A 242 -25.60 0.26 -17.26
CA LEU A 242 -24.38 1.01 -17.50
C LEU A 242 -23.91 0.73 -18.94
N LYS A 243 -23.82 1.76 -19.77
CA LYS A 243 -23.27 1.66 -21.13
C LYS A 243 -21.94 2.39 -21.18
N LEU A 244 -20.87 1.67 -21.52
CA LEU A 244 -19.53 2.22 -21.72
C LEU A 244 -19.11 2.02 -23.17
N THR A 245 -18.62 3.09 -23.78
CA THR A 245 -18.04 3.09 -25.13
C THR A 245 -16.51 3.06 -25.07
N ASP A 246 -15.86 2.70 -26.18
CA ASP A 246 -14.41 2.77 -26.31
C ASP A 246 -13.88 4.19 -26.01
N ARG A 247 -14.64 5.24 -26.31
CA ARG A 247 -14.35 6.62 -25.92
C ARG A 247 -14.34 6.79 -24.41
N ASP A 248 -15.34 6.30 -23.69
CA ASP A 248 -15.44 6.47 -22.23
C ASP A 248 -14.29 5.75 -21.54
N ILE A 249 -13.93 4.54 -22.00
CA ILE A 249 -12.77 3.81 -21.51
C ILE A 249 -11.48 4.56 -21.83
N ASN A 250 -11.32 5.05 -23.06
CA ASN A 250 -10.14 5.82 -23.44
C ASN A 250 -10.01 7.12 -22.62
N GLN A 251 -11.12 7.80 -22.33
CA GLN A 251 -11.15 9.01 -21.52
C GLN A 251 -10.86 8.73 -20.05
N ALA A 252 -11.43 7.68 -19.45
CA ALA A 252 -11.16 7.27 -18.07
C ALA A 252 -9.66 7.00 -17.86
N PHE A 253 -9.05 6.22 -18.76
CA PHE A 253 -7.61 5.97 -18.71
C PHE A 253 -6.75 7.18 -19.12
N ALA A 254 -7.25 8.08 -19.97
CA ALA A 254 -6.56 9.34 -20.28
C ALA A 254 -6.55 10.29 -19.08
N ASN A 255 -7.64 10.34 -18.31
CA ASN A 255 -7.76 11.16 -17.11
C ASN A 255 -6.87 10.63 -15.96
N GLN A 256 -6.69 9.31 -15.86
CA GLN A 256 -5.67 8.70 -14.99
C GLN A 256 -4.24 8.89 -15.53
N GLY A 257 -4.10 9.12 -16.84
CA GLY A 257 -2.85 9.15 -17.59
C GLY A 257 -2.04 10.44 -17.46
N GLY A 258 -1.36 10.62 -16.34
CA GLY A 258 -0.18 11.48 -16.31
C GLY A 258 0.90 10.98 -17.29
N LYS A 259 1.11 11.68 -18.41
CA LYS A 259 2.26 11.58 -19.36
C LYS A 259 2.70 10.19 -19.86
N ASN A 260 1.95 9.10 -19.66
CA ASN A 260 2.31 7.79 -20.20
C ASN A 260 1.83 7.64 -21.65
N GLN A 261 2.67 8.06 -22.61
CA GLN A 261 2.47 7.92 -24.07
C GLN A 261 2.36 6.44 -24.56
N ARG A 262 2.44 5.47 -23.64
CA ARG A 262 2.35 4.02 -23.93
C ARG A 262 0.97 3.43 -23.67
N ILE A 263 0.04 4.18 -23.08
CA ILE A 263 -1.37 3.76 -23.01
C ILE A 263 -1.91 3.80 -24.43
N ARG A 264 -1.83 2.68 -25.15
CA ARG A 264 -2.45 2.58 -26.46
C ARG A 264 -3.94 2.72 -26.27
N SER A 265 -4.52 3.77 -26.85
CA SER A 265 -5.96 3.86 -26.99
C SER A 265 -6.46 2.58 -27.62
N ARG A 266 -7.58 2.07 -27.11
CA ARG A 266 -8.22 0.92 -27.72
C ARG A 266 -8.50 1.26 -29.18
N LYS A 267 -8.04 0.38 -30.08
CA LYS A 267 -8.25 0.54 -31.52
C LYS A 267 -9.70 0.21 -31.83
N GLY A 268 -10.45 1.18 -32.32
CA GLY A 268 -11.87 1.06 -32.58
C GLY A 268 -12.46 2.41 -32.97
N LYS A 269 -13.71 2.43 -33.42
CA LYS A 269 -14.44 3.71 -33.53
C LYS A 269 -14.74 4.18 -32.10
N PRO A 270 -14.60 5.48 -31.78
CA PRO A 270 -14.84 5.98 -30.43
C PRO A 270 -16.21 5.61 -29.85
N ASP A 271 -17.24 5.60 -30.70
CA ASP A 271 -18.62 5.27 -30.30
C ASP A 271 -18.93 3.77 -30.38
N SER A 272 -17.92 2.90 -30.56
CA SER A 272 -18.11 1.45 -30.45
C SER A 272 -18.37 1.06 -29.01
N ASP A 273 -19.34 0.16 -28.81
CA ASP A 273 -19.69 -0.36 -27.49
C ASP A 273 -18.53 -1.19 -26.92
N PHE A 274 -18.14 -0.88 -25.69
CA PHE A 274 -17.15 -1.64 -24.93
C PHE A 274 -17.84 -2.69 -24.07
N ILE A 275 -18.79 -2.26 -23.25
CA ILE A 275 -19.72 -3.11 -22.51
C ILE A 275 -21.03 -2.36 -22.27
N GLU A 276 -22.14 -3.05 -22.44
CA GLU A 276 -23.44 -2.68 -21.88
C GLU A 276 -23.74 -3.66 -20.75
N LEU A 277 -23.60 -3.20 -19.51
CA LEU A 277 -23.80 -3.98 -18.30
C LEU A 277 -25.19 -3.68 -17.73
N TYR A 278 -25.89 -4.73 -17.30
CA TYR A 278 -27.22 -4.67 -16.72
C TYR A 278 -27.23 -5.40 -15.39
N THR A 279 -27.96 -4.86 -14.42
CA THR A 279 -28.16 -5.52 -13.13
C THR A 279 -29.58 -5.37 -12.62
N ALA A 280 -30.05 -6.37 -11.88
CA ALA A 280 -31.34 -6.39 -11.22
C ALA A 280 -31.35 -7.31 -9.99
N LEU A 281 -32.09 -6.93 -8.96
CA LEU A 281 -32.32 -7.78 -7.79
C LEU A 281 -33.46 -8.77 -8.07
N VAL A 282 -33.09 -9.99 -8.50
CA VAL A 282 -34.05 -11.02 -8.94
C VAL A 282 -34.72 -11.78 -7.80
N SER A 283 -34.34 -11.50 -6.55
CA SER A 283 -35.12 -11.96 -5.38
C SER A 283 -36.47 -11.26 -5.26
N VAL A 284 -36.63 -10.05 -5.82
CA VAL A 284 -37.94 -9.38 -5.88
C VAL A 284 -38.85 -10.18 -6.82
N PRO A 285 -40.04 -10.67 -6.39
CA PRO A 285 -40.77 -11.66 -7.16
C PRO A 285 -41.16 -11.21 -8.57
N THR A 286 -41.70 -10.00 -8.73
CA THR A 286 -42.01 -9.41 -10.04
C THR A 286 -40.78 -9.38 -10.96
N ILE A 287 -39.63 -8.91 -10.44
CA ILE A 287 -38.38 -8.79 -11.21
C ILE A 287 -37.84 -10.19 -11.58
N GLY A 288 -37.78 -11.09 -10.60
CA GLY A 288 -37.27 -12.45 -10.76
C GLY A 288 -38.10 -13.29 -11.73
N ARG A 289 -39.42 -13.29 -11.60
CA ARG A 289 -40.33 -13.99 -12.52
C ARG A 289 -40.22 -13.45 -13.93
N SER A 290 -40.10 -12.13 -14.08
CA SER A 290 -39.96 -11.51 -15.40
C SER A 290 -38.63 -11.85 -16.07
N LEU A 291 -37.51 -11.76 -15.34
CA LEU A 291 -36.17 -11.95 -15.92
C LEU A 291 -35.75 -13.42 -16.06
N LEU A 292 -36.11 -14.27 -15.10
CA LEU A 292 -35.70 -15.69 -15.08
C LEU A 292 -36.76 -16.61 -15.68
N GLY A 293 -38.02 -16.18 -15.71
CA GLY A 293 -39.17 -17.03 -16.02
C GLY A 293 -39.57 -17.93 -14.85
N GLU A 294 -40.80 -18.45 -14.93
CA GLU A 294 -41.43 -19.22 -13.84
C GLU A 294 -40.63 -20.43 -13.37
N GLY A 295 -40.05 -21.18 -14.30
CA GLY A 295 -39.29 -22.40 -13.97
C GLY A 295 -38.02 -22.10 -13.17
N GLU A 296 -37.25 -21.12 -13.65
CA GLU A 296 -35.94 -20.78 -13.09
C GLU A 296 -36.08 -19.92 -11.83
N TYR A 297 -37.08 -19.04 -11.75
CA TYR A 297 -37.40 -18.31 -10.53
C TYR A 297 -37.78 -19.27 -9.39
N ARG A 298 -38.59 -20.31 -9.66
CA ARG A 298 -38.87 -21.36 -8.66
C ARG A 298 -37.62 -22.11 -8.21
N ASN A 299 -36.66 -22.33 -9.10
CA ASN A 299 -35.39 -22.95 -8.72
C ASN A 299 -34.56 -22.03 -7.84
N LEU A 300 -34.51 -20.73 -8.18
CA LEU A 300 -33.82 -19.72 -7.38
C LEU A 300 -34.41 -19.65 -5.96
N VAL A 301 -35.72 -19.47 -5.83
CA VAL A 301 -36.39 -19.39 -4.53
C VAL A 301 -36.14 -20.64 -3.67
N LYS A 302 -36.14 -21.83 -4.28
CA LYS A 302 -35.81 -23.09 -3.58
C LYS A 302 -34.36 -23.17 -3.10
N SER A 303 -33.45 -22.48 -3.76
CA SER A 303 -32.02 -22.50 -3.43
C SER A 303 -31.60 -21.40 -2.45
N LEU A 304 -32.41 -20.35 -2.29
CA LEU A 304 -32.14 -19.26 -1.37
C LEU A 304 -32.53 -19.66 0.06
N ALA A 305 -31.66 -19.37 1.02
CA ALA A 305 -31.98 -19.38 2.44
C ALA A 305 -32.93 -18.22 2.79
N PRO A 306 -33.58 -18.24 3.97
CA PRO A 306 -34.34 -17.10 4.48
C PRO A 306 -33.47 -15.83 4.48
N ASP A 307 -34.03 -14.70 4.05
CA ASP A 307 -33.34 -13.40 3.93
C ASP A 307 -32.13 -13.38 2.97
N GLN A 308 -31.88 -14.46 2.21
CA GLN A 308 -30.84 -14.49 1.20
C GLN A 308 -31.35 -13.90 -0.11
N HIS A 309 -30.51 -13.09 -0.74
CA HIS A 309 -30.84 -12.40 -1.98
C HIS A 309 -29.97 -12.84 -3.16
N ALA A 310 -30.43 -12.55 -4.37
CA ALA A 310 -29.73 -12.84 -5.61
C ALA A 310 -29.91 -11.71 -6.60
N ILE A 311 -28.84 -11.46 -7.36
CA ILE A 311 -28.79 -10.48 -8.43
C ILE A 311 -28.56 -11.18 -9.76
N LEU A 312 -29.12 -10.63 -10.81
CA LEU A 312 -28.80 -11.01 -12.18
C LEU A 312 -27.88 -9.95 -12.76
N ILE A 313 -26.78 -10.39 -13.37
CA ILE A 313 -25.90 -9.53 -14.16
C ILE A 313 -25.92 -10.04 -15.60
N ALA A 314 -26.21 -9.15 -16.52
CA ALA A 314 -26.16 -9.45 -17.95
C ALA A 314 -25.29 -8.42 -18.67
N ALA A 315 -24.58 -8.86 -19.70
CA ALA A 315 -23.74 -7.97 -20.48
C ALA A 315 -23.72 -8.31 -21.97
N ASN A 316 -23.59 -7.24 -22.75
CA ASN A 316 -23.28 -7.29 -24.16
C ASN A 316 -22.04 -6.46 -24.47
N GLY A 317 -21.33 -6.84 -25.52
CA GLY A 317 -20.15 -6.15 -25.99
C GLY A 317 -18.88 -7.01 -25.88
N PRO A 318 -17.77 -6.51 -26.43
CA PRO A 318 -16.52 -7.25 -26.51
C PRO A 318 -15.80 -7.44 -25.16
N PHE A 319 -16.25 -6.79 -24.08
CA PHE A 319 -15.71 -6.96 -22.74
C PHE A 319 -16.69 -7.74 -21.86
N SER A 320 -16.17 -8.72 -21.12
CA SER A 320 -16.94 -9.55 -20.19
C SER A 320 -16.61 -9.18 -18.74
N PHE A 321 -17.64 -9.05 -17.91
CA PHE A 321 -17.52 -8.85 -16.47
C PHE A 321 -17.01 -10.09 -15.73
N LYS A 322 -16.94 -11.26 -16.37
CA LYS A 322 -16.58 -12.52 -15.70
C LYS A 322 -15.15 -12.59 -15.21
N GLY A 323 -14.24 -11.91 -15.89
CA GLY A 323 -12.84 -11.93 -15.49
C GLY A 323 -11.94 -12.86 -16.27
N SER A 324 -10.65 -12.80 -15.93
CA SER A 324 -9.65 -13.80 -16.35
C SER A 324 -9.49 -14.94 -15.33
N GLY A 325 -9.84 -14.68 -14.07
CA GLY A 325 -9.85 -15.67 -12.99
C GLY A 325 -11.07 -16.62 -12.99
N TYR A 326 -12.00 -16.45 -13.93
CA TYR A 326 -13.18 -17.32 -14.04
C TYR A 326 -12.80 -18.72 -14.56
N VAL A 327 -12.57 -19.61 -13.61
CA VAL A 327 -12.38 -21.06 -13.76
C VAL A 327 -13.19 -21.78 -12.67
N ARG A 328 -13.37 -23.10 -12.75
CA ARG A 328 -13.98 -23.86 -11.64
C ARG A 328 -13.13 -23.68 -10.37
N GLY A 329 -13.77 -23.32 -9.26
CA GLY A 329 -13.17 -22.91 -7.98
C GLY A 329 -12.61 -21.48 -7.95
N GLY A 330 -12.81 -20.69 -9.01
CA GLY A 330 -12.26 -19.34 -9.17
C GLY A 330 -13.15 -18.22 -8.62
N ILE A 331 -12.66 -16.99 -8.74
CA ILE A 331 -13.36 -15.76 -8.36
C ILE A 331 -13.75 -14.95 -9.58
N PHE A 332 -14.77 -14.10 -9.42
CA PHE A 332 -15.08 -13.04 -10.38
C PHE A 332 -14.20 -11.83 -10.07
N ASP A 333 -13.10 -11.68 -10.82
CA ASP A 333 -12.03 -10.68 -10.55
C ASP A 333 -12.27 -9.29 -11.16
N ARG A 334 -13.40 -9.10 -11.85
CA ARG A 334 -13.72 -7.88 -12.61
C ARG A 334 -14.92 -7.10 -12.08
N PHE A 335 -15.57 -7.56 -11.03
CA PHE A 335 -16.58 -6.77 -10.36
C PHE A 335 -16.73 -7.18 -8.89
N GLU A 336 -17.23 -6.24 -8.10
CA GLU A 336 -17.74 -6.49 -6.75
C GLU A 336 -19.04 -5.71 -6.54
N VAL A 337 -19.86 -6.18 -5.59
CA VAL A 337 -21.07 -5.46 -5.18
C VAL A 337 -20.78 -4.75 -3.88
N ILE A 338 -21.00 -3.44 -3.86
CA ILE A 338 -20.76 -2.59 -2.71
C ILE A 338 -22.11 -2.16 -2.13
N GLN A 339 -22.34 -2.45 -0.85
CA GLN A 339 -23.43 -1.91 -0.06
C GLN A 339 -22.87 -1.47 1.30
N ASP A 340 -23.00 -0.18 1.61
CA ASP A 340 -22.35 0.45 2.76
C ASP A 340 -20.85 0.12 2.83
N ASP A 341 -20.38 -0.52 3.91
CA ASP A 341 -18.98 -0.94 4.12
C ASP A 341 -18.71 -2.37 3.63
N ASN A 342 -19.70 -3.06 3.06
CA ASN A 342 -19.58 -4.44 2.62
C ASN A 342 -19.20 -4.50 1.14
N ALA A 343 -18.04 -5.09 0.84
CA ALA A 343 -17.62 -5.45 -0.51
C ALA A 343 -17.83 -6.94 -0.75
N ILE A 344 -18.83 -7.26 -1.57
CA ILE A 344 -19.25 -8.63 -1.86
C ILE A 344 -18.52 -9.11 -3.11
N ARG A 345 -17.65 -10.10 -2.93
CA ARG A 345 -16.96 -10.79 -4.02
C ARG A 345 -17.56 -12.16 -4.25
N PHE A 346 -17.84 -12.47 -5.51
CA PHE A 346 -18.47 -13.73 -5.87
C PHE A 346 -17.44 -14.79 -6.25
N ARG A 347 -17.76 -16.03 -5.87
CA ARG A 347 -17.08 -17.26 -6.26
C ARG A 347 -18.00 -18.09 -7.14
N ASP A 348 -17.45 -19.08 -7.83
CA ASP A 348 -18.22 -19.98 -8.69
C ASP A 348 -19.35 -20.73 -7.96
N ILE A 349 -19.18 -21.04 -6.67
CA ILE A 349 -20.22 -21.67 -5.84
C ILE A 349 -21.50 -20.83 -5.68
N HIS A 350 -21.38 -19.51 -5.82
CA HIS A 350 -22.50 -18.56 -5.70
C HIS A 350 -23.06 -18.16 -7.06
N HIS A 351 -22.59 -18.81 -8.14
CA HIS A 351 -22.83 -18.41 -9.50
C HIS A 351 -23.56 -19.50 -10.28
N LYS A 352 -24.54 -19.07 -11.09
CA LYS A 352 -25.18 -19.92 -12.09
C LYS A 352 -25.24 -19.19 -13.42
N ARG A 353 -24.67 -19.81 -14.45
CA ARG A 353 -24.79 -19.30 -15.83
C ARG A 353 -26.20 -19.52 -16.36
N LEU A 354 -26.81 -18.48 -16.90
CA LEU A 354 -28.10 -18.53 -17.58
C LEU A 354 -27.89 -18.47 -19.10
N ARG A 355 -28.87 -18.99 -19.86
CA ARG A 355 -28.82 -18.98 -21.33
C ARG A 355 -29.38 -17.69 -21.92
N LEU A 356 -30.45 -17.17 -21.32
CA LEU A 356 -31.21 -16.03 -21.81
C LEU A 356 -31.96 -15.35 -20.65
N ILE A 357 -32.43 -14.12 -20.91
CA ILE A 357 -33.40 -13.42 -20.08
C ILE A 357 -34.80 -13.71 -20.64
N SER A 358 -35.75 -14.10 -19.80
CA SER A 358 -37.10 -14.52 -20.22
C SER A 358 -38.06 -13.36 -20.51
N ALA A 359 -37.77 -12.15 -20.06
CA ALA A 359 -38.65 -11.00 -20.23
C ALA A 359 -38.90 -10.72 -21.73
N THR A 360 -40.17 -10.52 -22.09
CA THR A 360 -40.55 -10.23 -23.48
C THR A 360 -39.85 -8.96 -23.97
N GLY A 361 -39.26 -9.02 -25.17
CA GLY A 361 -38.52 -7.90 -25.74
C GLY A 361 -37.10 -7.70 -25.19
N ALA A 362 -36.60 -8.60 -24.33
CA ALA A 362 -35.20 -8.58 -23.91
C ALA A 362 -34.28 -8.88 -25.11
N PRO A 363 -33.17 -8.14 -25.27
CA PRO A 363 -32.19 -8.45 -26.31
C PRO A 363 -31.47 -9.77 -25.99
N GLU A 364 -30.84 -10.37 -26.99
CA GLU A 364 -29.91 -11.47 -26.75
C GLU A 364 -28.64 -10.94 -26.08
N PHE A 365 -28.20 -11.64 -25.04
CA PHE A 365 -27.03 -11.28 -24.24
C PHE A 365 -25.92 -12.32 -24.41
N GLN A 366 -24.66 -11.85 -24.49
CA GLN A 366 -23.50 -12.74 -24.56
C GLN A 366 -23.21 -13.40 -23.20
N ASP A 367 -23.31 -12.60 -22.13
CA ASP A 367 -23.17 -13.05 -20.76
C ASP A 367 -24.47 -12.77 -20.00
N VAL A 368 -25.03 -13.82 -19.38
CA VAL A 368 -26.19 -13.73 -18.47
C VAL A 368 -25.91 -14.67 -17.33
N ASP A 369 -25.82 -14.11 -16.13
CA ASP A 369 -25.36 -14.85 -14.97
C ASP A 369 -26.14 -14.42 -13.74
N LEU A 370 -26.47 -15.43 -12.94
CA LEU A 370 -27.18 -15.31 -11.68
C LEU A 370 -26.17 -15.45 -10.54
N PHE A 371 -26.18 -14.50 -9.62
CA PHE A 371 -25.31 -14.46 -8.47
C PHE A 371 -26.15 -14.45 -7.20
N GLN A 372 -25.98 -15.48 -6.39
CA GLN A 372 -26.54 -15.53 -5.05
C GLN A 372 -25.62 -14.78 -4.11
N ILE A 373 -26.16 -13.83 -3.36
CA ILE A 373 -25.41 -13.16 -2.31
C ILE A 373 -25.11 -14.21 -1.24
N PRO A 374 -23.85 -14.38 -0.81
CA PRO A 374 -23.51 -15.33 0.24
C PRO A 374 -24.37 -15.09 1.48
N ALA A 375 -24.97 -16.16 2.02
CA ALA A 375 -25.93 -16.06 3.13
C ALA A 375 -25.31 -15.51 4.43
N ASP A 376 -23.98 -15.51 4.48
CA ASP A 376 -23.16 -15.05 5.57
C ASP A 376 -22.85 -13.53 5.54
N ILE A 377 -23.27 -12.86 4.47
CA ILE A 377 -23.10 -11.42 4.29
C ILE A 377 -24.44 -10.72 4.49
N GLU A 378 -24.47 -9.75 5.41
CA GLU A 378 -25.62 -8.86 5.60
C GLU A 378 -25.81 -7.99 4.35
N PHE A 379 -26.97 -8.14 3.71
CA PHE A 379 -27.39 -7.35 2.55
C PHE A 379 -28.86 -6.93 2.72
N ASP A 380 -29.11 -5.62 2.80
CA ASP A 380 -30.46 -5.07 2.86
C ASP A 380 -30.95 -4.77 1.44
N PRO A 381 -31.93 -5.52 0.91
CA PRO A 381 -32.38 -5.35 -0.46
C PRO A 381 -33.06 -4.00 -0.72
N VAL A 382 -33.49 -3.28 0.33
CA VAL A 382 -34.20 -2.01 0.23
C VAL A 382 -33.23 -0.83 0.19
N GLN A 383 -32.01 -1.00 0.71
CA GLN A 383 -30.98 0.04 0.66
C GLN A 383 -30.31 0.13 -0.72
N PRO A 384 -29.78 1.31 -1.09
CA PRO A 384 -28.96 1.47 -2.28
C PRO A 384 -27.71 0.58 -2.23
N TRP A 385 -27.32 0.04 -3.38
CA TRP A 385 -26.07 -0.69 -3.58
C TRP A 385 -25.57 -0.44 -5.00
N HIS A 386 -24.31 -0.77 -5.30
CA HIS A 386 -23.80 -0.62 -6.65
C HIS A 386 -22.85 -1.76 -7.04
N ILE A 387 -22.73 -1.99 -8.34
CA ILE A 387 -21.66 -2.84 -8.88
C ILE A 387 -20.50 -1.94 -9.25
N GLU A 388 -19.32 -2.23 -8.71
CA GLU A 388 -18.08 -1.62 -9.14
C GLU A 388 -17.45 -2.51 -10.22
N LEU A 389 -17.48 -2.08 -11.48
CA LEU A 389 -16.91 -2.81 -12.61
C LEU A 389 -15.44 -2.43 -12.82
N LEU A 390 -14.53 -3.38 -12.61
CA LEU A 390 -13.10 -3.23 -12.77
C LEU A 390 -12.67 -3.50 -14.22
N VAL A 391 -12.20 -2.45 -14.90
CA VAL A 391 -11.68 -2.52 -16.27
C VAL A 391 -10.17 -2.38 -16.25
N SER A 392 -9.48 -3.33 -16.89
CA SER A 392 -8.01 -3.31 -17.00
C SER A 392 -7.54 -2.97 -18.41
N ARG A 393 -6.38 -2.31 -18.55
CA ARG A 393 -5.71 -2.08 -19.83
C ARG A 393 -4.26 -2.55 -19.77
N GLU A 394 -3.87 -3.38 -20.74
CA GLU A 394 -2.49 -3.82 -20.90
C GLU A 394 -1.61 -2.64 -21.36
N THR A 395 -0.55 -2.38 -20.60
CA THR A 395 0.45 -1.34 -20.90
C THR A 395 1.82 -1.95 -21.27
N GLY A 396 1.96 -3.26 -21.10
CA GLY A 396 3.12 -4.07 -21.48
C GLY A 396 2.78 -5.57 -21.52
N PRO A 397 3.75 -6.46 -21.79
CA PRO A 397 3.52 -7.92 -21.87
C PRO A 397 2.99 -8.57 -20.58
N ARG A 398 3.16 -7.91 -19.42
CA ARG A 398 2.70 -8.39 -18.11
C ARG A 398 2.03 -7.30 -17.25
N ASP A 399 2.01 -6.06 -17.71
CA ASP A 399 1.57 -4.90 -16.93
C ASP A 399 0.14 -4.50 -17.30
N LYS A 400 -0.74 -4.37 -16.30
CA LYS A 400 -2.13 -3.90 -16.46
C LYS A 400 -2.38 -2.72 -15.53
N ILE A 401 -3.05 -1.69 -16.03
CA ILE A 401 -3.60 -0.59 -15.21
C ILE A 401 -5.11 -0.80 -15.09
N PHE A 402 -5.71 -0.35 -13.99
CA PHE A 402 -7.13 -0.57 -13.70
C PHE A 402 -7.88 0.74 -13.47
N THR A 403 -9.16 0.75 -13.84
CA THR A 403 -10.12 1.80 -13.51
C THR A 403 -11.45 1.13 -13.19
N THR A 404 -12.27 1.79 -12.38
CA THR A 404 -13.56 1.29 -11.94
C THR A 404 -14.69 2.13 -12.56
N PHE A 405 -15.85 1.52 -12.72
CA PHE A 405 -17.07 2.16 -13.19
C PHE A 405 -18.27 1.64 -12.41
N ASP A 406 -19.08 2.55 -11.88
CA ASP A 406 -20.15 2.18 -10.96
C ASP A 406 -21.49 2.07 -11.68
N LEU A 407 -22.20 0.97 -11.39
CA LEU A 407 -23.59 0.78 -11.75
C LEU A 407 -24.45 0.79 -10.48
N ASN A 408 -25.00 1.96 -10.18
CA ASN A 408 -25.86 2.16 -9.01
C ASN A 408 -27.22 1.47 -9.18
N TYR A 409 -27.70 0.85 -8.11
CA TYR A 409 -28.97 0.17 -8.02
C TYR A 409 -29.71 0.48 -6.73
N GLN A 410 -31.02 0.61 -6.84
CA GLN A 410 -31.93 0.68 -5.70
C GLN A 410 -33.25 0.06 -6.14
N VAL A 411 -33.86 -0.75 -5.28
CA VAL A 411 -35.16 -1.35 -5.57
C VAL A 411 -36.21 -0.24 -5.73
N PRO A 412 -36.97 -0.22 -6.83
CA PRO A 412 -38.02 0.77 -7.04
C PRO A 412 -39.08 0.73 -5.93
N GLN A 413 -39.55 1.92 -5.50
CA GLN A 413 -40.55 2.06 -4.44
C GLN A 413 -41.85 1.29 -4.69
N LEU A 414 -42.19 1.02 -5.95
CA LEU A 414 -43.38 0.26 -6.32
C LEU A 414 -43.35 -1.21 -5.86
N TYR A 415 -42.18 -1.75 -5.54
CA TYR A 415 -42.01 -3.09 -4.98
C TYR A 415 -41.83 -3.09 -3.47
N LEU A 416 -41.99 -1.94 -2.81
CA LEU A 416 -41.81 -1.79 -1.38
C LEU A 416 -43.17 -1.55 -0.71
N LYS A 417 -43.41 -2.23 0.40
CA LYS A 417 -44.52 -1.96 1.31
C LYS A 417 -43.99 -1.38 2.61
N VAL A 418 -44.79 -0.48 3.19
CA VAL A 418 -44.50 0.10 4.50
C VAL A 418 -45.12 -0.79 5.57
N ILE A 419 -44.32 -1.20 6.55
CA ILE A 419 -44.80 -1.98 7.69
C ILE A 419 -44.74 -1.11 8.95
N GLU A 420 -45.89 -0.97 9.61
CA GLU A 420 -45.95 -0.45 10.97
C GLU A 420 -45.48 -1.53 11.94
N GLN A 421 -44.29 -1.36 12.50
CA GLN A 421 -43.75 -2.34 13.43
C GLN A 421 -44.40 -2.15 14.82
N LYS A 422 -45.31 -3.05 15.20
CA LYS A 422 -45.56 -3.32 16.62
C LYS A 422 -44.25 -3.82 17.21
N ALA A 423 -43.76 -3.16 18.26
CA ALA A 423 -42.52 -3.52 18.93
C ALA A 423 -42.58 -4.97 19.42
N ASP A 424 -42.04 -5.88 18.60
CA ASP A 424 -41.85 -7.28 18.95
C ASP A 424 -40.55 -7.37 19.74
N LYS A 425 -40.63 -7.82 20.99
CA LYS A 425 -39.49 -7.77 21.93
C LYS A 425 -38.41 -8.82 21.64
N ASP A 426 -38.65 -9.75 20.71
CA ASP A 426 -37.85 -10.97 20.60
C ASP A 426 -37.12 -11.17 19.26
N LYS A 427 -37.13 -10.19 18.35
CA LYS A 427 -36.29 -10.21 17.13
C LYS A 427 -35.56 -8.89 16.92
N ALA A 428 -34.42 -8.76 17.58
CA ALA A 428 -33.46 -7.70 17.29
C ALA A 428 -32.72 -8.02 15.98
N SER A 429 -33.21 -7.50 14.86
CA SER A 429 -32.42 -7.42 13.62
C SER A 429 -31.34 -6.36 13.82
N ILE A 430 -30.08 -6.80 13.72
CA ILE A 430 -28.87 -5.98 13.77
C ILE A 430 -28.85 -5.13 12.48
N SER A 431 -29.29 -3.88 12.57
CA SER A 431 -29.04 -2.88 11.53
C SER A 431 -27.73 -2.17 11.88
N SER A 432 -26.82 -2.15 10.92
CA SER A 432 -25.46 -1.62 10.99
C SER A 432 -25.41 -0.11 11.29
N ILE A 433 -25.47 0.27 12.56
CA ILE A 433 -24.76 1.48 13.04
C ILE A 433 -23.28 1.15 13.24
N GLY A 434 -22.64 0.58 12.22
CA GLY A 434 -21.19 0.67 12.08
C GLY A 434 -20.78 2.01 11.47
N SER A 435 -21.63 2.56 10.62
CA SER A 435 -21.28 3.67 9.71
C SER A 435 -21.17 5.03 10.40
N GLN A 436 -21.97 5.37 11.41
CA GLN A 436 -21.93 6.74 11.95
C GLN A 436 -20.83 7.02 12.98
N LEU A 437 -20.26 6.01 13.65
CA LEU A 437 -19.06 6.19 14.49
C LEU A 437 -17.76 5.90 13.72
N ALA A 438 -17.83 5.21 12.58
CA ALA A 438 -16.70 5.03 11.67
C ALA A 438 -16.52 6.22 10.70
N GLU A 439 -17.60 6.92 10.31
CA GLU A 439 -17.54 8.12 9.46
C GLU A 439 -16.99 9.37 10.16
N GLU A 440 -17.07 9.48 11.49
CA GLU A 440 -16.53 10.63 12.23
C GLU A 440 -15.09 10.46 12.70
N ALA A 441 -14.48 9.27 12.57
CA ALA A 441 -13.05 9.15 12.78
C ALA A 441 -12.32 9.79 11.60
N PRO A 442 -11.57 10.89 11.79
CA PRO A 442 -10.82 11.49 10.69
C PRO A 442 -9.89 10.42 10.08
N PRO A 443 -9.73 10.38 8.74
CA PRO A 443 -8.80 9.47 8.08
C PRO A 443 -7.46 9.46 8.80
N LEU A 444 -6.89 8.28 9.05
CA LEU A 444 -5.70 8.10 9.91
C LEU A 444 -4.58 9.11 9.59
N TRP A 445 -4.36 9.40 8.31
CA TRP A 445 -3.37 10.39 7.87
C TRP A 445 -3.60 11.80 8.46
N LYS A 446 -4.84 12.27 8.63
CA LYS A 446 -5.12 13.60 9.22
C LYS A 446 -4.60 13.69 10.65
N SER A 447 -4.78 12.64 11.45
CA SER A 447 -4.26 12.58 12.82
C SER A 447 -2.72 12.63 12.85
N LEU A 448 -2.05 11.92 11.92
CA LEU A 448 -0.60 11.90 11.81
C LEU A 448 -0.02 13.27 11.42
N TRP A 449 -0.72 14.03 10.56
CA TRP A 449 -0.32 15.39 10.20
C TRP A 449 -0.44 16.38 11.37
N GLN A 450 -1.51 16.26 12.17
CA GLN A 450 -1.72 17.11 13.34
C GLN A 450 -0.66 16.86 14.41
N GLU A 451 -0.30 15.60 14.67
CA GLU A 451 0.73 15.25 15.66
C GLU A 451 2.14 15.67 15.23
N LYS A 452 2.44 15.58 13.94
CA LYS A 452 3.75 15.91 13.38
C LYS A 452 3.90 17.39 13.01
N LEU A 453 2.95 18.24 13.38
CA LEU A 453 2.89 19.65 12.99
C LEU A 453 4.20 20.40 13.32
N TRP A 454 4.79 20.18 14.50
CA TRP A 454 6.08 20.79 14.85
C TRP A 454 7.23 20.33 13.95
N GLN A 455 7.28 19.04 13.61
CA GLN A 455 8.31 18.50 12.72
C GLN A 455 8.13 19.05 11.29
N ILE A 456 6.89 19.20 10.83
CA ILE A 456 6.51 19.79 9.55
C ILE A 456 6.93 21.27 9.47
N ILE A 457 6.70 22.06 10.52
CA ILE A 457 7.13 23.46 10.59
C ILE A 457 8.66 23.54 10.46
N ILE A 458 9.38 22.77 11.28
CA ILE A 458 10.85 22.78 11.29
C ILE A 458 11.41 22.38 9.91
N LEU A 459 10.87 21.33 9.31
CA LEU A 459 11.26 20.88 7.97
C LEU A 459 10.96 21.95 6.91
N SER A 460 9.77 22.55 6.94
CA SER A 460 9.36 23.60 6.01
C SER A 460 10.27 24.82 6.10
N VAL A 461 10.60 25.26 7.31
CA VAL A 461 11.56 26.36 7.56
C VAL A 461 12.94 26.01 6.98
N ALA A 462 13.43 24.78 7.19
CA ALA A 462 14.70 24.34 6.64
C ALA A 462 14.71 24.29 5.10
N LEU A 463 13.60 23.89 4.48
CA LEU A 463 13.45 23.88 3.02
C LEU A 463 13.39 25.28 2.43
N VAL A 464 12.69 26.21 3.09
CA VAL A 464 12.66 27.63 2.71
C VAL A 464 14.06 28.24 2.84
N LEU A 465 14.74 27.99 3.96
CA LEU A 465 16.13 28.44 4.17
C LEU A 465 17.05 27.90 3.07
N LEU A 466 16.94 26.62 2.73
CA LEU A 466 17.75 26.01 1.67
C LEU A 466 17.47 26.65 0.30
N THR A 467 16.21 26.88 -0.01
CA THR A 467 15.79 27.58 -1.24
C THR A 467 16.40 28.97 -1.29
N TRP A 468 16.39 29.68 -0.15
CA TRP A 468 16.96 31.01 -0.04
C TRP A 468 18.50 31.00 -0.23
N ILE A 469 19.20 30.02 0.34
CA ILE A 469 20.64 29.81 0.15
C ILE A 469 20.98 29.63 -1.34
N PHE A 470 20.18 28.85 -2.06
CA PHE A 470 20.38 28.63 -3.51
C PHE A 470 20.08 29.88 -4.34
N PHE A 471 19.06 30.67 -3.96
CA PHE A 471 18.74 31.91 -4.65
C PHE A 471 19.84 32.98 -4.46
N PHE A 472 20.36 33.13 -3.24
CA PHE A 472 21.42 34.10 -2.90
C PHE A 472 22.84 33.55 -3.06
N GLN A 473 23.02 32.43 -3.79
CA GLN A 473 24.30 31.74 -3.93
C GLN A 473 25.44 32.66 -4.43
N SER A 474 25.16 33.60 -5.34
CA SER A 474 26.16 34.50 -5.93
C SER A 474 26.78 35.44 -4.90
N TRP A 475 26.00 35.87 -3.92
CA TRP A 475 26.44 36.70 -2.81
C TRP A 475 27.12 35.85 -1.73
N LEU A 476 26.56 34.68 -1.40
CA LEU A 476 27.12 33.77 -0.40
C LEU A 476 28.52 33.25 -0.77
N VAL A 477 28.78 32.96 -2.04
CA VAL A 477 30.10 32.48 -2.52
C VAL A 477 31.20 33.54 -2.32
N GLN A 478 30.86 34.83 -2.27
CA GLN A 478 31.83 35.90 -1.98
C GLN A 478 32.26 35.91 -0.51
N ARG A 479 31.52 35.24 0.38
CA ARG A 479 31.79 35.16 1.83
C ARG A 479 32.10 33.72 2.24
N PRO A 480 33.31 33.20 1.96
CA PRO A 480 33.62 31.78 2.11
C PRO A 480 33.50 31.26 3.55
N ARG A 481 33.80 32.08 4.57
CA ARG A 481 33.63 31.71 5.98
C ARG A 481 32.15 31.52 6.35
N LEU A 482 31.29 32.43 5.90
CA LEU A 482 29.84 32.36 6.14
C LEU A 482 29.25 31.12 5.45
N LEU A 483 29.59 30.90 4.18
CA LEU A 483 29.12 29.73 3.42
C LEU A 483 29.56 28.41 4.07
N ASN A 484 30.81 28.30 4.51
CA ASN A 484 31.31 27.08 5.16
C ASN A 484 30.64 26.80 6.50
N ASN A 485 30.44 27.82 7.34
CA ASN A 485 29.78 27.66 8.64
C ASN A 485 28.30 27.32 8.47
N LEU A 486 27.62 28.02 7.55
CA LEU A 486 26.21 27.77 7.24
C LEU A 486 26.01 26.36 6.67
N ARG A 487 26.89 25.91 5.76
CA ARG A 487 26.86 24.54 5.24
C ARG A 487 27.11 23.51 6.34
N LEU A 488 28.06 23.75 7.24
CA LEU A 488 28.32 22.87 8.38
C LEU A 488 27.10 22.77 9.30
N GLY A 489 26.51 23.90 9.66
CA GLY A 489 25.29 23.97 10.47
C GLY A 489 24.12 23.23 9.82
N PHE A 490 23.91 23.43 8.51
CA PHE A 490 22.86 22.73 7.77
C PHE A 490 23.11 21.22 7.73
N MET A 491 24.34 20.76 7.51
CA MET A 491 24.66 19.32 7.53
C MET A 491 24.46 18.69 8.91
N LEU A 492 24.80 19.40 9.99
CA LEU A 492 24.51 18.93 11.35
C LEU A 492 23.01 18.82 11.58
N PHE A 493 22.24 19.83 11.17
CA PHE A 493 20.78 19.79 11.24
C PHE A 493 20.18 18.65 10.40
N THR A 494 20.65 18.45 9.16
CA THR A 494 20.18 17.35 8.32
C THR A 494 20.49 15.99 8.94
N LEU A 495 21.68 15.81 9.52
CA LEU A 495 22.06 14.53 10.14
C LEU A 495 21.25 14.27 11.42
N PHE A 496 21.24 15.22 12.36
CA PHE A 496 20.65 15.02 13.67
C PHE A 496 19.15 15.29 13.71
N GLY A 497 18.68 16.35 13.06
CA GLY A 497 17.27 16.73 13.01
C GLY A 497 16.45 15.87 12.03
N ILE A 498 16.81 15.91 10.74
CA ILE A 498 16.07 15.15 9.70
C ILE A 498 16.37 13.65 9.80
N GLY A 499 17.64 13.28 9.97
CA GLY A 499 18.08 11.89 10.04
C GLY A 499 17.74 11.20 11.36
N PHE A 500 18.50 11.46 12.43
CA PHE A 500 18.41 10.67 13.67
C PHE A 500 17.18 10.95 14.54
N TYR A 501 16.62 12.17 14.47
CA TYR A 501 15.44 12.55 15.24
C TYR A 501 14.15 12.23 14.47
N ALA A 502 14.01 12.77 13.25
CA ALA A 502 12.78 12.60 12.47
C ALA A 502 12.73 11.31 11.63
N ASN A 503 13.86 10.61 11.43
CA ASN A 503 13.97 9.42 10.56
C ASN A 503 13.51 9.65 9.12
N ALA A 504 13.49 10.90 8.66
CA ALA A 504 13.00 11.31 7.35
C ALA A 504 14.10 11.19 6.29
N GLN A 505 14.47 9.95 5.95
CA GLN A 505 15.50 9.64 4.95
C GLN A 505 14.86 9.03 3.71
N LEU A 506 14.98 9.69 2.55
CA LEU A 506 14.58 9.04 1.30
C LEU A 506 15.52 7.88 0.97
N SER A 507 14.92 6.80 0.50
CA SER A 507 15.56 5.55 0.07
C SER A 507 15.13 5.18 -1.36
N VAL A 508 15.88 4.31 -2.02
CA VAL A 508 15.46 3.70 -3.28
C VAL A 508 14.11 3.01 -3.14
N VAL A 509 13.79 2.41 -1.97
CA VAL A 509 12.50 1.75 -1.72
C VAL A 509 11.36 2.72 -1.98
N ASN A 510 11.41 3.94 -1.44
CA ASN A 510 10.36 4.94 -1.66
C ASN A 510 10.16 5.26 -3.15
N ILE A 511 11.23 5.23 -3.96
CA ILE A 511 11.11 5.38 -5.41
C ILE A 511 10.38 4.16 -5.98
N LEU A 512 10.81 2.95 -5.63
CA LEU A 512 10.17 1.71 -6.08
C LEU A 512 8.70 1.63 -5.67
N THR A 513 8.34 2.07 -4.46
CA THR A 513 6.96 2.16 -3.97
C THR A 513 6.13 3.13 -4.81
N VAL A 514 6.64 4.32 -5.12
CA VAL A 514 5.94 5.27 -6.02
C VAL A 514 5.73 4.65 -7.41
N PHE A 515 6.77 4.02 -7.96
CA PHE A 515 6.68 3.37 -9.27
C PHE A 515 5.74 2.17 -9.25
N ASN A 516 5.72 1.38 -8.18
CA ASN A 516 4.81 0.26 -8.01
C ASN A 516 3.37 0.75 -7.88
N ALA A 517 3.10 1.75 -7.03
CA ALA A 517 1.78 2.38 -6.89
C ALA A 517 1.28 2.98 -8.22
N LEU A 518 2.17 3.56 -9.03
CA LEU A 518 1.83 4.02 -10.38
C LEU A 518 1.40 2.88 -11.33
N ILE A 519 1.82 1.64 -11.05
CA ILE A 519 1.50 0.45 -11.85
C ILE A 519 0.27 -0.27 -11.30
N THR A 520 0.16 -0.42 -9.98
CA THR A 520 -0.86 -1.23 -9.28
C THR A 520 -2.12 -0.44 -8.88
N GLY A 521 -2.07 0.89 -8.90
CA GLY A 521 -3.16 1.78 -8.50
C GLY A 521 -2.64 2.85 -7.53
N PHE A 522 -2.82 4.12 -7.89
CA PHE A 522 -2.31 5.23 -7.09
C PHE A 522 -3.36 5.69 -6.09
N ASP A 523 -3.11 5.48 -4.80
CA ASP A 523 -3.92 6.05 -3.73
C ASP A 523 -3.08 7.07 -2.93
N TRP A 524 -3.62 8.28 -2.78
CA TRP A 524 -3.00 9.39 -2.06
C TRP A 524 -2.88 9.09 -0.56
N SER A 525 -3.75 8.24 -0.02
CA SER A 525 -3.80 7.90 1.41
C SER A 525 -2.43 7.41 1.90
N TYR A 526 -1.76 6.52 1.16
CA TYR A 526 -0.44 5.97 1.49
C TYR A 526 0.67 7.03 1.55
N PHE A 527 0.70 7.92 0.56
CA PHE A 527 1.70 8.99 0.50
C PHE A 527 1.51 10.01 1.62
N LEU A 528 0.27 10.21 2.06
CA LEU A 528 -0.08 11.13 3.14
C LEU A 528 0.20 10.55 4.53
N MET A 529 0.48 9.25 4.68
CA MET A 529 0.76 8.64 5.99
C MET A 529 2.09 9.09 6.61
N ASP A 530 3.10 9.47 5.81
CA ASP A 530 4.34 10.08 6.33
C ASP A 530 4.45 11.53 5.84
N PRO A 531 4.03 12.51 6.66
CA PRO A 531 4.02 13.93 6.26
C PRO A 531 5.40 14.45 5.89
N LEU A 532 6.45 14.00 6.58
CA LEU A 532 7.81 14.51 6.38
C LEU A 532 8.42 13.97 5.09
N LEU A 533 8.27 12.66 4.85
CA LEU A 533 8.70 12.06 3.58
C LEU A 533 7.90 12.63 2.41
N PHE A 534 6.60 12.89 2.56
CA PHE A 534 5.77 13.53 1.54
C PHE A 534 6.29 14.92 1.17
N ILE A 535 6.51 15.78 2.17
CA ILE A 535 7.04 17.14 1.97
C ILE A 535 8.45 17.07 1.35
N LEU A 536 9.31 16.16 1.84
CA LEU A 536 10.64 15.96 1.27
C LEU A 536 10.56 15.52 -0.20
N TRP A 537 9.69 14.58 -0.55
CA TRP A 537 9.46 14.15 -1.93
C TRP A 537 9.02 15.30 -2.83
N GLY A 538 8.04 16.10 -2.38
CA GLY A 538 7.62 17.31 -3.10
C GLY A 538 8.77 18.30 -3.30
N SER A 539 9.59 18.51 -2.25
CA SER A 539 10.78 19.36 -2.33
C SER A 539 11.85 18.81 -3.27
N VAL A 540 12.05 17.49 -3.31
CA VAL A 540 12.99 16.83 -4.20
C VAL A 540 12.53 16.97 -5.64
N ALA A 541 11.25 16.71 -5.93
CA ALA A 541 10.66 16.89 -7.25
C ALA A 541 10.83 18.34 -7.75
N ALA A 542 10.51 19.34 -6.91
CA ALA A 542 10.77 20.73 -7.22
C ALA A 542 12.27 21.00 -7.44
N SER A 543 13.14 20.50 -6.56
CA SER A 543 14.58 20.72 -6.66
C SER A 543 15.21 20.10 -7.91
N LEU A 544 14.72 18.94 -8.36
CA LEU A 544 15.18 18.28 -9.59
C LEU A 544 14.90 19.14 -10.82
N LEU A 545 13.78 19.86 -10.84
CA LEU A 545 13.38 20.74 -11.93
C LEU A 545 14.27 21.99 -12.03
N PHE A 546 14.59 22.60 -10.88
CA PHE A 546 15.30 23.89 -10.81
C PHE A 546 16.82 23.76 -10.62
N TRP A 547 17.29 22.92 -9.70
CA TRP A 547 18.71 22.78 -9.30
C TRP A 547 19.32 21.39 -9.59
N GLY A 548 18.49 20.43 -10.02
CA GLY A 548 18.87 19.04 -10.19
C GLY A 548 19.07 18.31 -8.85
N ARG A 549 19.64 17.09 -8.90
CA ARG A 549 19.80 16.23 -7.71
C ARG A 549 20.75 16.76 -6.62
N GLY A 550 21.48 17.84 -6.92
CA GLY A 550 22.52 18.40 -6.04
C GLY A 550 21.96 19.04 -4.77
N ALA A 551 20.73 19.57 -4.81
CA ALA A 551 20.06 20.10 -3.63
C ALA A 551 19.81 19.00 -2.59
N TYR A 552 19.22 17.87 -3.02
CA TYR A 552 18.95 16.76 -2.12
C TYR A 552 20.23 16.03 -1.66
N CYS A 553 20.99 15.47 -2.60
CA CYS A 553 22.18 14.66 -2.29
C CYS A 553 23.30 15.47 -1.62
N GLY A 554 23.29 16.79 -1.81
CA GLY A 554 24.27 17.72 -1.24
C GLY A 554 23.91 18.19 0.17
N TRP A 555 22.66 18.57 0.40
CA TRP A 555 22.23 19.30 1.59
C TRP A 555 21.20 18.54 2.44
N LEU A 556 20.17 17.95 1.81
CA LEU A 556 19.02 17.35 2.51
C LEU A 556 19.18 15.87 2.84
N CYS A 557 20.16 15.17 2.28
CA CYS A 557 20.36 13.74 2.54
C CYS A 557 21.19 13.52 3.84
N PRO A 558 20.60 12.94 4.92
CA PRO A 558 21.31 12.66 6.17
C PRO A 558 22.56 11.78 5.98
N PHE A 559 22.47 10.71 5.21
CA PHE A 559 23.63 9.84 4.96
C PHE A 559 24.74 10.52 4.14
N GLY A 560 24.38 11.45 3.26
CA GLY A 560 25.34 12.29 2.55
C GLY A 560 26.06 13.26 3.48
N ALA A 561 25.31 13.88 4.40
CA ALA A 561 25.84 14.75 5.45
C ALA A 561 26.78 13.98 6.39
N LEU A 562 26.41 12.76 6.81
CA LEU A 562 27.25 11.88 7.64
C LEU A 562 28.61 11.61 6.98
N GLN A 563 28.64 11.20 5.70
CA GLN A 563 29.89 10.96 4.98
C GLN A 563 30.76 12.22 4.85
N GLU A 564 30.15 13.39 4.61
CA GLU A 564 30.90 14.64 4.50
C GLU A 564 31.46 15.11 5.85
N LEU A 565 30.68 14.99 6.93
CA LEU A 565 31.12 15.29 8.29
C LEU A 565 32.25 14.36 8.73
N LEU A 566 32.12 13.04 8.51
CA LEU A 566 33.18 12.07 8.80
C LEU A 566 34.45 12.36 8.00
N ASN A 567 34.33 12.72 6.72
CA ASN A 567 35.50 13.06 5.91
C ASN A 567 36.16 14.38 6.37
N LYS A 568 35.40 15.38 6.82
CA LYS A 568 35.94 16.60 7.45
C LYS A 568 36.71 16.28 8.73
N ILE A 569 36.17 15.41 9.56
CA ILE A 569 36.83 14.91 10.78
C ILE A 569 38.12 14.15 10.39
N ALA A 570 38.07 13.26 9.39
CA ALA A 570 39.24 12.53 8.90
C ALA A 570 40.35 13.47 8.40
N LYS A 571 40.00 14.52 7.64
CA LYS A 571 40.94 15.56 7.20
C LYS A 571 41.54 16.34 8.38
N ALA A 572 40.76 16.61 9.43
CA ALA A 572 41.27 17.25 10.65
C ALA A 572 42.28 16.35 11.39
N PHE A 573 42.04 15.04 11.43
CA PHE A 573 42.99 14.03 11.93
C PHE A 573 44.10 13.66 10.92
N LYS A 574 44.23 14.39 9.81
CA LYS A 574 45.26 14.19 8.76
C LYS A 574 45.24 12.79 8.11
N VAL A 575 44.09 12.13 8.07
CA VAL A 575 43.91 10.87 7.32
C VAL A 575 44.17 11.10 5.83
N PRO A 576 44.96 10.23 5.16
CA PRO A 576 45.33 10.43 3.75
C PRO A 576 44.10 10.39 2.84
N GLN A 577 43.97 11.41 1.98
CA GLN A 577 42.88 11.52 1.03
C GLN A 577 43.29 10.93 -0.33
N ILE A 578 42.52 9.96 -0.82
CA ILE A 578 42.80 9.25 -2.07
C ILE A 578 42.02 9.91 -3.20
N ILE A 579 42.74 10.48 -4.16
CA ILE A 579 42.17 10.93 -5.44
C ILE A 579 42.11 9.71 -6.36
N VAL A 580 40.90 9.25 -6.68
CA VAL A 580 40.70 8.06 -7.50
C VAL A 580 41.14 8.34 -8.95
N PRO A 581 42.06 7.53 -9.52
CA PRO A 581 42.45 7.66 -10.93
C PRO A 581 41.26 7.52 -11.88
N TRP A 582 41.30 8.24 -13.01
CA TRP A 582 40.17 8.31 -13.94
C TRP A 582 39.70 6.94 -14.44
N GLY A 583 40.61 6.04 -14.84
CA GLY A 583 40.22 4.70 -15.33
C GLY A 583 39.53 3.80 -14.29
N ILE A 584 39.76 4.02 -12.99
CA ILE A 584 39.02 3.33 -11.92
C ILE A 584 37.66 4.02 -11.71
N HIS A 585 37.65 5.35 -11.72
CA HIS A 585 36.42 6.13 -11.58
C HIS A 585 35.41 5.81 -12.69
N GLU A 586 35.86 5.74 -13.94
CA GLU A 586 35.03 5.43 -15.11
C GLU A 586 34.36 4.05 -14.99
N ARG A 587 35.07 3.04 -14.46
CA ARG A 587 34.54 1.68 -14.28
C ARG A 587 33.61 1.54 -13.07
N LEU A 588 33.90 2.25 -11.97
CA LEU A 588 33.09 2.18 -10.75
C LEU A 588 31.85 3.09 -10.80
N TRP A 589 31.87 4.16 -11.59
CA TRP A 589 30.76 5.12 -11.63
C TRP A 589 29.43 4.53 -12.14
N PRO A 590 29.41 3.62 -13.16
CA PRO A 590 28.20 2.93 -13.60
C PRO A 590 27.59 2.00 -12.56
N LEU A 591 28.36 1.54 -11.56
CA LEU A 591 27.93 0.50 -10.62
C LEU A 591 26.63 0.87 -9.89
N LYS A 592 26.49 2.09 -9.38
CA LYS A 592 25.23 2.56 -8.78
C LYS A 592 24.02 2.51 -9.72
N TYR A 593 24.23 2.68 -11.03
CA TYR A 593 23.16 2.59 -12.02
C TYR A 593 22.79 1.13 -12.28
N ILE A 594 23.77 0.23 -12.31
CA ILE A 594 23.53 -1.22 -12.41
C ILE A 594 22.75 -1.69 -11.18
N ILE A 595 23.18 -1.33 -9.97
CA ILE A 595 22.48 -1.67 -8.73
C ILE A 595 21.03 -1.17 -8.78
N PHE A 596 20.82 0.11 -9.16
CA PHE A 596 19.47 0.66 -9.30
C PHE A 596 18.63 -0.10 -10.34
N LEU A 597 19.17 -0.40 -11.53
CA LEU A 597 18.44 -1.13 -12.57
C LEU A 597 18.10 -2.56 -12.16
N VAL A 598 18.99 -3.25 -11.44
CA VAL A 598 18.72 -4.58 -10.89
C VAL A 598 17.61 -4.51 -9.84
N LEU A 599 17.70 -3.59 -8.87
CA LEU A 599 16.65 -3.42 -7.86
C LEU A 599 15.30 -3.07 -8.50
N PHE A 600 15.31 -2.17 -9.49
CA PHE A 600 14.12 -1.81 -10.25
C PHE A 600 13.55 -3.01 -11.01
N GLY A 601 14.38 -3.77 -11.73
CA GLY A 601 13.96 -4.96 -12.46
C GLY A 601 13.37 -6.04 -11.55
N VAL A 602 13.99 -6.27 -10.39
CA VAL A 602 13.45 -7.19 -9.38
C VAL A 602 12.13 -6.68 -8.81
N SER A 603 12.00 -5.37 -8.56
CA SER A 603 10.77 -4.79 -7.99
C SER A 603 9.54 -4.95 -8.88
N LEU A 604 9.73 -5.12 -10.20
CA LEU A 604 8.65 -5.41 -11.14
C LEU A 604 8.17 -6.87 -11.05
N HIS A 605 9.00 -7.79 -10.58
CA HIS A 605 8.64 -9.21 -10.44
C HIS A 605 8.20 -9.55 -9.02
N SER A 606 8.93 -9.09 -8.02
CA SER A 606 8.60 -9.25 -6.60
C SER A 606 9.04 -8.01 -5.84
N PHE A 607 8.06 -7.26 -5.35
CA PHE A 607 8.29 -6.10 -4.50
C PHE A 607 9.09 -6.50 -3.25
N GLU A 608 8.69 -7.60 -2.59
CA GLU A 608 9.34 -8.11 -1.37
C GLU A 608 10.83 -8.45 -1.60
N LEU A 609 11.15 -9.11 -2.72
CA LEU A 609 12.53 -9.43 -3.04
C LEU A 609 13.36 -8.16 -3.28
N SER A 610 12.77 -7.15 -3.93
CA SER A 610 13.46 -5.88 -4.17
C SER A 610 13.77 -5.11 -2.89
N GLU A 611 12.89 -5.19 -1.89
CA GLU A 611 13.11 -4.56 -0.58
C GLU A 611 14.22 -5.26 0.21
N ARG A 612 14.25 -6.61 0.21
CA ARG A 612 15.35 -7.36 0.81
C ARG A 612 16.70 -7.04 0.15
N LEU A 613 16.72 -6.86 -1.17
CA LEU A 613 17.93 -6.48 -1.90
C LEU A 613 18.29 -4.99 -1.71
N ALA A 614 17.31 -4.13 -1.40
CA ALA A 614 17.54 -2.71 -1.12
C ALA A 614 18.34 -2.47 0.17
N GLU A 615 18.63 -3.52 0.96
CA GLU A 615 19.59 -3.49 2.07
C GLU A 615 21.03 -3.12 1.66
N VAL A 616 21.32 -3.12 0.35
CA VAL A 616 22.52 -2.48 -0.20
C VAL A 616 22.62 -1.00 0.20
N GLU A 617 21.50 -0.35 0.56
CA GLU A 617 21.50 0.98 1.15
C GLU A 617 21.79 0.93 2.65
N PRO A 618 22.94 1.46 3.12
CA PRO A 618 23.28 1.48 4.54
C PRO A 618 22.44 2.51 5.33
N PHE A 619 21.44 3.15 4.71
CA PHE A 619 20.59 4.18 5.31
C PHE A 619 19.81 3.62 6.50
N LYS A 620 19.23 2.43 6.32
CA LYS A 620 18.52 1.67 7.35
C LYS A 620 19.39 1.50 8.60
N THR A 621 20.59 0.96 8.43
CA THR A 621 21.52 0.67 9.52
C THR A 621 22.11 1.93 10.15
N ALA A 622 22.57 2.89 9.33
CA ALA A 622 23.35 4.02 9.81
C ALA A 622 22.51 5.21 10.30
N ILE A 623 21.32 5.44 9.71
CA ILE A 623 20.47 6.59 10.04
C ILE A 623 19.30 6.17 10.92
N ILE A 624 18.49 5.23 10.44
CA ILE A 624 17.22 4.87 11.09
C ILE A 624 17.46 4.05 12.36
N LEU A 625 18.33 3.03 12.27
CA LEU A 625 18.65 2.15 13.40
C LEU A 625 19.84 2.57 14.24
N LYS A 626 20.55 3.63 13.86
CA LYS A 626 21.67 4.19 14.65
C LYS A 626 22.69 3.10 15.03
N PHE A 627 22.96 2.16 14.10
CA PHE A 627 23.86 1.02 14.25
C PHE A 627 23.40 -0.09 15.22
N VAL A 628 22.16 -0.07 15.70
CA VAL A 628 21.57 -1.15 16.50
C VAL A 628 20.92 -2.17 15.57
N ARG A 629 21.73 -3.07 15.00
CA ARG A 629 21.28 -4.13 14.06
C ARG A 629 22.21 -5.34 14.13
N ASP A 630 21.82 -6.45 13.49
CA ASP A 630 22.68 -7.63 13.33
C ASP A 630 24.05 -7.26 12.74
N TRP A 631 25.07 -7.92 13.27
CA TRP A 631 26.47 -7.60 13.01
C TRP A 631 26.87 -7.54 11.52
N PRO A 632 26.32 -8.34 10.57
CA PRO A 632 26.74 -8.26 9.17
C PRO A 632 26.37 -6.91 8.54
N TYR A 633 25.20 -6.38 8.89
CA TYR A 633 24.72 -5.10 8.36
C TYR A 633 25.48 -3.92 8.95
N VAL A 634 25.80 -3.99 10.24
CA VAL A 634 26.61 -2.98 10.92
C VAL A 634 28.02 -2.97 10.33
N LEU A 635 28.62 -4.14 10.14
CA LEU A 635 29.94 -4.28 9.52
C LEU A 635 29.96 -3.71 8.10
N PHE A 636 28.93 -4.01 7.29
CA PHE A 636 28.80 -3.46 5.94
C PHE A 636 28.71 -1.93 5.94
N ALA A 637 27.86 -1.35 6.80
CA ALA A 637 27.72 0.10 6.91
C ALA A 637 29.03 0.76 7.37
N LEU A 638 29.70 0.19 8.38
CA LEU A 638 30.99 0.69 8.87
C LEU A 638 32.09 0.57 7.81
N ALA A 639 32.12 -0.50 7.01
CA ALA A 639 33.08 -0.66 5.92
C ALA A 639 32.91 0.46 4.86
N LEU A 640 31.67 0.78 4.50
CA LEU A 640 31.36 1.86 3.56
C LEU A 640 31.74 3.25 4.11
N LEU A 641 31.44 3.50 5.38
CA LEU A 641 31.81 4.77 6.04
C LEU A 641 33.33 4.89 6.19
N SER A 642 34.02 3.79 6.48
CA SER A 642 35.49 3.73 6.55
C SER A 642 36.12 4.05 5.21
N ALA A 643 35.60 3.49 4.10
CA ALA A 643 36.02 3.87 2.76
C ALA A 643 35.80 5.38 2.48
N GLY A 644 34.72 5.95 3.04
CA GLY A 644 34.41 7.38 2.99
C GLY A 644 35.42 8.30 3.70
N LEU A 645 36.19 7.78 4.67
CA LEU A 645 37.25 8.55 5.35
C LEU A 645 38.41 8.86 4.40
N PHE A 646 38.73 7.94 3.48
CA PHE A 646 39.80 8.09 2.49
C PHE A 646 39.32 8.70 1.17
N VAL A 647 38.11 8.34 0.74
CA VAL A 647 37.51 8.82 -0.51
C VAL A 647 36.22 9.58 -0.20
N GLU A 648 36.25 10.90 -0.41
CA GLU A 648 35.11 11.77 -0.12
C GLU A 648 33.81 11.29 -0.82
N ARG A 649 32.77 11.06 -0.01
CA ARG A 649 31.43 10.61 -0.43
C ARG A 649 31.47 9.29 -1.25
N PHE A 650 32.31 8.33 -0.84
CA PHE A 650 32.53 7.05 -1.53
C PHE A 650 31.22 6.34 -1.92
N TYR A 651 30.32 6.10 -0.96
CA TYR A 651 29.07 5.38 -1.22
C TYR A 651 28.15 6.16 -2.19
N CYS A 652 27.96 7.46 -1.96
CA CYS A 652 27.16 8.31 -2.84
C CYS A 652 27.71 8.39 -4.27
N ARG A 653 29.02 8.23 -4.45
CA ARG A 653 29.68 8.29 -5.76
C ARG A 653 29.50 7.01 -6.57
N TYR A 654 29.62 5.84 -5.92
CA TYR A 654 29.77 4.55 -6.60
C TYR A 654 28.66 3.53 -6.38
N LEU A 655 27.96 3.56 -5.23
CA LEU A 655 27.04 2.49 -4.83
C LEU A 655 25.59 2.94 -4.64
N CYS A 656 25.34 4.22 -4.34
CA CYS A 656 24.02 4.74 -3.97
C CYS A 656 22.97 4.64 -5.10
N PRO A 657 21.98 3.72 -5.02
CA PRO A 657 20.97 3.54 -6.05
C PRO A 657 19.95 4.68 -6.06
N LEU A 658 19.55 5.22 -4.90
CA LEU A 658 18.74 6.45 -4.82
C LEU A 658 19.40 7.61 -5.60
N GLY A 659 20.71 7.80 -5.41
CA GLY A 659 21.47 8.83 -6.10
C GLY A 659 21.56 8.62 -7.61
N ALA A 660 21.48 7.36 -8.07
CA ALA A 660 21.40 7.00 -9.49
C ALA A 660 20.01 7.30 -10.06
N ALA A 661 18.95 6.90 -9.35
CA ALA A 661 17.55 7.16 -9.71
C ALA A 661 17.28 8.65 -9.89
N LEU A 662 17.68 9.48 -8.91
CA LEU A 662 17.53 10.94 -8.98
C LEU A 662 18.40 11.60 -10.08
N ALA A 663 19.43 10.91 -10.58
CA ALA A 663 20.32 11.45 -11.61
C ALA A 663 19.70 11.45 -13.01
N ILE A 664 18.80 10.50 -13.27
CA ILE A 664 18.17 10.30 -14.57
C ILE A 664 17.29 11.51 -14.92
N PRO A 665 16.27 11.89 -14.11
CA PRO A 665 15.43 13.05 -14.41
C PRO A 665 16.19 14.38 -14.26
N ALA A 666 17.21 14.45 -13.40
CA ALA A 666 18.03 15.66 -13.24
C ALA A 666 18.78 16.09 -14.52
N ARG A 667 18.92 15.23 -15.55
CA ARG A 667 19.46 15.64 -16.86
C ARG A 667 18.49 16.51 -17.66
N MET A 668 17.19 16.46 -17.36
CA MET A 668 16.14 17.25 -18.03
C MET A 668 15.87 18.59 -17.32
N ARG A 669 16.81 19.09 -16.51
CA ARG A 669 16.67 20.37 -15.78
C ARG A 669 16.41 21.52 -16.76
N MET A 670 15.41 22.36 -16.45
CA MET A 670 15.00 23.46 -17.33
C MET A 670 15.91 24.69 -17.22
N PHE A 671 16.65 24.83 -16.11
CA PHE A 671 17.48 26.02 -15.85
C PHE A 671 18.92 25.64 -15.49
N GLU A 672 19.89 26.07 -16.30
CA GLU A 672 21.33 25.94 -15.99
C GLU A 672 21.81 27.11 -15.12
N TRP A 673 21.34 27.19 -13.87
CA TRP A 673 21.68 28.28 -12.96
C TRP A 673 23.17 28.25 -12.54
N LEU A 674 23.78 27.06 -12.49
CA LEU A 674 25.19 26.90 -12.15
C LEU A 674 26.08 27.18 -13.37
N LYS A 675 26.63 28.40 -13.45
CA LYS A 675 27.63 28.78 -14.45
C LYS A 675 28.88 27.91 -14.30
N ARG A 676 29.03 26.91 -15.19
CA ARG A 676 30.25 26.11 -15.30
C ARG A 676 31.19 26.76 -16.31
N TYR A 677 32.46 26.91 -15.96
CA TYR A 677 33.48 27.29 -16.93
C TYR A 677 33.50 26.26 -18.06
N ARG A 678 33.66 26.70 -19.32
CA ARG A 678 33.74 25.81 -20.49
C ARG A 678 34.82 24.72 -20.36
N GLN A 679 35.88 24.98 -19.58
CA GLN A 679 36.94 24.00 -19.31
C GLN A 679 36.55 22.91 -18.28
N CYS A 680 35.44 23.06 -17.55
CA CYS A 680 34.95 22.03 -16.63
C CYS A 680 34.26 20.88 -17.41
N GLY A 681 35.06 19.93 -17.88
CA GLY A 681 34.58 18.68 -18.49
C GLY A 681 34.91 18.47 -19.96
N ASN A 682 35.87 19.20 -20.55
CA ASN A 682 36.30 18.99 -21.94
C ASN A 682 37.70 19.59 -22.25
N PRO A 683 38.70 18.79 -22.68
CA PRO A 683 39.32 17.69 -21.96
C PRO A 683 40.44 18.16 -20.99
N CYS A 684 40.88 17.28 -20.09
CA CYS A 684 42.18 17.34 -19.40
C CYS A 684 43.04 16.19 -19.88
#